data_AF-A0A8H4NQ52-F1
#
_entry.id   AF-A0A8H4NQ52-F1
#
_cell.length_a   1.000
_cell.length_b   1.000
_cell.length_c   1.000
_cell.angle_alpha   90.00
_cell.angle_beta   90.00
_cell.angle_gamma   90.00
#
_symmetry.space_group_name_H-M   'P 1'
#
loop_
_entity.id
_entity.type
_entity.pdbx_description
1 polymer ?
#
loop_
_entity_poly.entity_id
_entity_poly.type
_entity_poly.pdbx_seq_one_letter_code
_entity_poly.pdbx_strand_id
1 'polypeptide(L)'
;MPTSLYDLIIPTFIKGLQTFDHVLTKAEQYAKEKGLNADEVFPQARLVDDQLPLVFQVQTATKAVQTTIGRLTGVEPTFFEDNEKTIADLHARIQKALEVVKSVKPEDVNSREDVKVELPRPDKILHLTVKDATLYHGQTNFFFHIVTGYSILRAKGVPIGKGDYLGSFLAHPSLKQTLMAQAGNISALFIDHLAANMQLISVFTAIFGLIAPSLALANHKTGANSTLERAVAAIGKEGLSELHRVTYECQRIYRSRSLMQSYNLMRADVSAATSGTQNISYEVDYPLLRQRIDRRVQPSHSWGWASPQLEPMEFSLVVWTGDGDSACFVKGNNEVFLPQNVTSGCVDPALAGNLATEALMKSPGLVERIRQSKSFGEREVDINGMKFPAVYSNLDKLLVVVDPETYLPYIIRSEEQHPIYGNATKDVYLSNYKEVQGIKFPRTIQTIYSSSSQRLSAVLEDFVIDKIDATAKFRNNFFDLVPHGQRVNISEKTPGVHSGLVTDYSTSLLGSPVKNVSVEALKSARPVDLLQVYWLIIDDSHDLGFKQLIIEFETEVIVCDAPPFWSEAVMEWIKKNIGKKVTYVTPTHHHRDHSGGVADYVRAGAKLIIPEMAEDYWSSIPGAQFITFNQTHPYVHRDNKVQAWFNWADQAPHAADWTYVMVTERCPDKDSSIFVFEADTWEAGLSVDLGNQQQMRQWLDQLLEDGLPRSTTVMPTHGWITPLEQLINITAYPYPNFDIGRWRKGAALCDESSTKKHKDD
;
A
#
# COMPACT_ATOMS: atom_id res chain seq x y z
N MET A 1 -8.39 -33.10 10.51
CA MET A 1 -9.57 -33.31 11.38
C MET A 1 -10.24 -31.96 11.57
N PRO A 2 -11.57 -31.89 11.74
CA PRO A 2 -12.24 -30.63 12.10
C PRO A 2 -11.72 -30.14 13.46
N THR A 3 -11.48 -28.82 13.59
CA THR A 3 -11.03 -28.19 14.83
C THR A 3 -12.15 -28.23 15.88
N SER A 4 -11.86 -28.69 17.09
CA SER A 4 -12.86 -28.80 18.16
C SER A 4 -13.06 -27.48 18.92
N LEU A 5 -14.20 -27.32 19.62
CA LEU A 5 -14.45 -26.12 20.42
C LEU A 5 -13.41 -25.96 21.55
N TYR A 6 -12.94 -27.07 22.12
CA TYR A 6 -11.82 -27.08 23.06
C TYR A 6 -10.56 -26.45 22.47
N ASP A 7 -10.15 -26.89 21.27
CA ASP A 7 -8.92 -26.43 20.60
C ASP A 7 -8.96 -24.94 20.26
N LEU A 8 -10.15 -24.40 20.04
CA LEU A 8 -10.35 -22.98 19.75
C LEU A 8 -10.28 -22.11 21.01
N ILE A 9 -10.87 -22.57 22.12
CA ILE A 9 -11.15 -21.70 23.27
C ILE A 9 -10.11 -21.83 24.38
N ILE A 10 -9.77 -23.05 24.79
CA ILE A 10 -8.90 -23.28 25.96
C ILE A 10 -7.49 -22.72 25.73
N PRO A 11 -6.81 -22.99 24.59
CA PRO A 11 -5.51 -22.38 24.32
C PRO A 11 -5.58 -20.85 24.21
N THR A 12 -6.67 -20.32 23.68
CA THR A 12 -6.87 -18.87 23.51
C THR A 12 -6.98 -18.15 24.86
N PHE A 13 -7.73 -18.71 25.82
CA PHE A 13 -7.82 -18.15 27.18
C PHE A 13 -6.50 -18.24 27.93
N ILE A 14 -5.76 -19.35 27.82
CA ILE A 14 -4.42 -19.47 28.42
C ILE A 14 -3.51 -18.36 27.89
N LYS A 15 -3.46 -18.19 26.57
CA LYS A 15 -2.61 -17.18 25.92
C LYS A 15 -3.00 -15.76 26.30
N GLY A 16 -4.30 -15.46 26.37
CA GLY A 16 -4.78 -14.13 26.79
C GLY A 16 -4.47 -13.81 28.25
N LEU A 17 -4.63 -14.76 29.17
CA LEU A 17 -4.28 -14.58 30.57
C LEU A 17 -2.77 -14.38 30.75
N GLN A 18 -1.94 -15.14 30.02
CA GLN A 18 -0.48 -14.96 30.00
C GLN A 18 -0.08 -13.58 29.45
N THR A 19 -0.78 -13.08 28.42
CA THR A 19 -0.60 -11.71 27.96
C THR A 19 -0.93 -10.70 29.05
N PHE A 20 -2.04 -10.89 29.78
CA PHE A 20 -2.44 -9.94 30.81
C PHE A 20 -1.42 -9.90 31.97
N ASP A 21 -0.90 -11.07 32.37
CA ASP A 21 0.17 -11.23 33.35
C ASP A 21 1.48 -10.56 32.89
N HIS A 22 1.85 -10.73 31.62
CA HIS A 22 3.04 -10.12 31.03
C HIS A 22 2.99 -8.59 31.03
N VAL A 23 1.85 -8.00 30.68
CA VAL A 23 1.73 -6.53 30.66
C VAL A 23 1.71 -5.92 32.07
N LEU A 24 1.20 -6.64 33.09
CA LEU A 24 1.34 -6.24 34.49
C LEU A 24 2.81 -6.28 34.94
N THR A 25 3.54 -7.34 34.57
CA THR A 25 4.99 -7.45 34.85
C THR A 25 5.75 -6.25 34.25
N LYS A 26 5.39 -5.81 33.04
CA LYS A 26 5.98 -4.62 32.39
C LYS A 26 5.64 -3.33 33.13
N ALA A 27 4.44 -3.23 33.71
CA ALA A 27 4.05 -2.09 34.51
C ALA A 27 4.87 -2.00 35.81
N GLU A 28 5.10 -3.12 36.49
CA GLU A 28 5.97 -3.18 37.69
C GLU A 28 7.40 -2.79 37.36
N GLN A 29 7.96 -3.30 36.26
CA GLN A 29 9.30 -2.93 35.79
C GLN A 29 9.41 -1.44 35.54
N TYR A 30 8.44 -0.87 34.83
CA TYR A 30 8.38 0.56 34.56
C TYR A 30 8.28 1.40 35.84
N ALA A 31 7.41 1.02 36.78
CA ALA A 31 7.29 1.72 38.06
C ALA A 31 8.60 1.69 38.84
N LYS A 32 9.27 0.53 38.90
CA LYS A 32 10.59 0.39 39.53
C LYS A 32 11.64 1.30 38.87
N GLU A 33 11.70 1.33 37.54
CA GLU A 33 12.61 2.20 36.78
C GLU A 33 12.35 3.69 36.99
N LYS A 34 11.09 4.07 37.19
CA LYS A 34 10.66 5.47 37.42
C LYS A 34 10.60 5.88 38.90
N GLY A 35 10.90 4.97 39.82
CA GLY A 35 10.78 5.21 41.26
C GLY A 35 9.34 5.45 41.73
N LEU A 36 8.36 4.88 41.03
CA LEU A 36 6.93 4.98 41.34
C LEU A 36 6.47 3.80 42.21
N ASN A 37 5.44 4.01 43.03
CA ASN A 37 4.74 2.92 43.71
C ASN A 37 3.70 2.30 42.77
N ALA A 38 3.94 1.07 42.30
CA ALA A 38 3.07 0.38 41.35
C ALA A 38 1.64 0.18 41.89
N ASP A 39 1.49 -0.09 43.19
CA ASP A 39 0.19 -0.35 43.84
C ASP A 39 -0.67 0.91 43.99
N GLU A 40 -0.04 2.09 44.02
CA GLU A 40 -0.75 3.36 44.02
C GLU A 40 -1.11 3.82 42.61
N VAL A 41 -0.23 3.57 41.63
CA VAL A 41 -0.35 4.15 40.29
C VAL A 41 -1.30 3.37 39.38
N PHE A 42 -1.28 2.04 39.43
CA PHE A 42 -1.91 1.22 38.38
C PHE A 42 -3.28 0.65 38.72
N PRO A 43 -3.55 0.02 39.89
CA PRO A 43 -4.80 -0.70 40.12
C PRO A 43 -6.06 0.15 39.89
N GLN A 44 -6.03 1.43 40.28
CA GLN A 44 -7.15 2.36 40.15
C GLN A 44 -7.09 3.23 38.87
N ALA A 45 -6.11 3.01 37.99
CA ALA A 45 -5.98 3.76 36.75
C ALA A 45 -7.14 3.47 35.77
N ARG A 46 -7.54 4.49 35.01
CA ARG A 46 -8.64 4.49 34.02
C ARG A 46 -8.19 5.18 32.72
N LEU A 47 -8.88 4.93 31.61
CA LEU A 47 -8.68 5.71 30.37
C LEU A 47 -9.50 7.00 30.37
N VAL A 48 -10.75 6.91 30.83
CA VAL A 48 -11.72 8.00 30.92
C VAL A 48 -12.50 7.87 32.23
N ASP A 49 -13.09 8.97 32.70
CA ASP A 49 -13.65 9.07 34.06
C ASP A 49 -14.79 8.08 34.34
N ASP A 50 -15.66 7.83 33.36
CA ASP A 50 -16.82 6.94 33.47
C ASP A 50 -16.49 5.45 33.21
N GLN A 51 -15.27 5.14 32.78
CA GLN A 51 -14.81 3.76 32.60
C GLN A 51 -14.21 3.19 33.88
N LEU A 52 -14.48 1.91 34.15
CA LEU A 52 -13.98 1.19 35.33
C LEU A 52 -12.45 0.92 35.27
N PRO A 53 -11.77 0.85 36.44
CA PRO A 53 -10.31 0.88 36.53
C PRO A 53 -9.63 -0.45 36.17
N LEU A 54 -8.28 -0.46 36.09
CA LEU A 54 -7.48 -1.64 35.75
C LEU A 54 -7.83 -2.88 36.58
N VAL A 55 -8.01 -2.73 37.90
CA VAL A 55 -8.41 -3.84 38.79
C VAL A 55 -9.71 -4.50 38.29
N PHE A 56 -10.70 -3.69 37.90
CA PHE A 56 -11.96 -4.19 37.36
C PHE A 56 -11.78 -4.92 36.02
N GLN A 57 -10.86 -4.44 35.17
CA GLN A 57 -10.56 -5.09 33.89
C GLN A 57 -9.99 -6.51 34.12
N VAL A 58 -9.05 -6.68 35.06
CA VAL A 58 -8.50 -8.00 35.41
C VAL A 58 -9.57 -8.89 36.04
N GLN A 59 -10.37 -8.34 36.96
CA GLN A 59 -11.46 -9.06 37.61
C GLN A 59 -12.49 -9.58 36.61
N THR A 60 -12.87 -8.76 35.64
CA THR A 60 -13.90 -9.10 34.66
C THR A 60 -13.35 -10.04 33.58
N ALA A 61 -12.10 -9.88 33.15
CA ALA A 61 -11.47 -10.83 32.23
C ALA A 61 -11.41 -12.25 32.83
N THR A 62 -10.99 -12.38 34.08
CA THR A 62 -10.95 -13.68 34.78
C THR A 62 -12.34 -14.23 35.07
N LYS A 63 -13.32 -13.38 35.41
CA LYS A 63 -14.73 -13.78 35.56
C LYS A 63 -15.36 -14.26 34.26
N ALA A 64 -15.02 -13.63 33.13
CA ALA A 64 -15.46 -14.05 31.81
C ALA A 64 -14.94 -15.45 31.48
N VAL A 65 -13.69 -15.75 31.83
CA VAL A 65 -13.11 -17.09 31.74
C VAL A 65 -13.89 -18.09 32.59
N GLN A 66 -14.11 -17.80 33.88
CA GLN A 66 -14.86 -18.70 34.78
C GLN A 66 -16.28 -18.97 34.27
N THR A 67 -17.00 -17.93 33.87
CA THR A 67 -18.36 -18.03 33.34
C THR A 67 -18.40 -18.87 32.07
N THR A 68 -17.43 -18.66 31.17
CA THR A 68 -17.36 -19.40 29.91
C THR A 68 -17.01 -20.86 30.14
N ILE A 69 -16.06 -21.15 31.03
CA ILE A 69 -15.71 -22.53 31.40
C ILE A 69 -16.90 -23.24 32.02
N GLY A 70 -17.64 -22.59 32.93
CA GLY A 70 -18.82 -23.21 33.54
C GLY A 70 -19.90 -23.57 32.51
N ARG A 71 -20.07 -22.75 31.46
CA ARG A 71 -20.96 -23.08 30.34
C ARG A 71 -20.43 -24.25 29.50
N LEU A 72 -19.13 -24.23 29.20
CA LEU A 72 -18.47 -25.26 28.40
C LEU A 72 -18.55 -26.62 29.07
N THR A 73 -18.33 -26.71 30.38
CA THR A 73 -18.33 -27.96 31.14
C THR A 73 -19.68 -28.32 31.74
N GLY A 74 -20.61 -27.35 31.83
CA GLY A 74 -21.87 -27.51 32.55
C GLY A 74 -21.72 -27.51 34.07
N VAL A 75 -20.56 -27.12 34.60
CA VAL A 75 -20.28 -27.02 36.04
C VAL A 75 -20.47 -25.57 36.48
N GLU A 76 -21.23 -25.36 37.56
CA GLU A 76 -21.41 -24.01 38.10
C GLU A 76 -20.07 -23.40 38.53
N PRO A 77 -19.69 -22.20 38.03
CA PRO A 77 -18.40 -21.60 38.32
C PRO A 77 -18.36 -21.06 39.76
N THR A 78 -17.27 -21.34 40.47
CA THR A 78 -16.97 -20.70 41.76
C THR A 78 -16.22 -19.39 41.52
N PHE A 79 -16.93 -18.26 41.55
CA PHE A 79 -16.32 -16.95 41.34
C PHE A 79 -15.33 -16.57 42.44
N PHE A 80 -14.28 -15.83 42.08
CA PHE A 80 -13.34 -15.29 43.04
C PHE A 80 -13.92 -14.04 43.71
N GLU A 81 -13.57 -13.79 44.98
CA GLU A 81 -13.90 -12.53 45.64
C GLU A 81 -13.09 -11.38 45.01
N ASP A 82 -13.73 -10.22 44.79
CA ASP A 82 -13.13 -9.04 44.17
C ASP A 82 -12.44 -8.15 45.22
N ASN A 83 -11.40 -8.68 45.87
CA ASN A 83 -10.71 -8.03 47.01
C ASN A 83 -9.27 -7.56 46.69
N GLU A 84 -8.85 -7.61 45.42
CA GLU A 84 -7.50 -7.23 44.98
C GLU A 84 -7.23 -5.74 45.16
N LYS A 85 -6.04 -5.40 45.68
CA LYS A 85 -5.62 -4.00 45.90
C LYS A 85 -4.25 -3.68 45.31
N THR A 86 -3.40 -4.70 45.19
CA THR A 86 -2.01 -4.56 44.73
C THR A 86 -1.81 -5.24 43.38
N ILE A 87 -0.73 -4.91 42.68
CA ILE A 87 -0.35 -5.60 41.43
C ILE A 87 -0.08 -7.09 41.70
N ALA A 88 0.50 -7.42 42.85
CA ALA A 88 0.70 -8.81 43.27
C ALA A 88 -0.63 -9.57 43.41
N ASP A 89 -1.68 -8.93 43.93
CA ASP A 89 -3.02 -9.55 44.00
C ASP A 89 -3.58 -9.81 42.59
N LEU A 90 -3.37 -8.89 41.64
CA LEU A 90 -3.81 -9.05 40.25
C LEU A 90 -3.10 -10.24 39.57
N HIS A 91 -1.78 -10.38 39.78
CA HIS A 91 -1.03 -11.55 39.33
C HIS A 91 -1.60 -12.84 39.94
N ALA A 92 -1.82 -12.87 41.26
CA ALA A 92 -2.37 -14.03 41.93
C ALA A 92 -3.75 -14.43 41.38
N ARG A 93 -4.62 -13.46 41.09
CA ARG A 93 -5.93 -13.70 40.47
C ARG A 93 -5.79 -14.31 39.07
N ILE A 94 -4.88 -13.79 38.24
CA ILE A 94 -4.64 -14.31 36.89
C ILE A 94 -4.11 -15.75 36.94
N GLN A 95 -3.17 -16.05 37.85
CA GLN A 95 -2.67 -17.42 38.02
C GLN A 95 -3.76 -18.39 38.46
N LYS A 96 -4.63 -17.98 39.40
CA LYS A 96 -5.80 -18.77 39.79
C LYS A 96 -6.76 -19.04 38.63
N ALA A 97 -6.97 -18.05 37.75
CA ALA A 97 -7.77 -18.25 36.54
C ALA A 97 -7.08 -19.21 35.54
N LEU A 98 -5.76 -19.13 35.40
CA LEU A 98 -4.98 -20.06 34.57
C LEU A 98 -5.10 -21.50 35.06
N GLU A 99 -5.10 -21.73 36.37
CA GLU A 99 -5.33 -23.06 36.96
C GLU A 99 -6.72 -23.61 36.60
N VAL A 100 -7.76 -22.78 36.69
CA VAL A 100 -9.12 -23.17 36.27
C VAL A 100 -9.14 -23.57 34.80
N VAL A 101 -8.56 -22.77 33.90
CA VAL A 101 -8.55 -23.08 32.46
C VAL A 101 -7.78 -24.38 32.16
N LYS A 102 -6.64 -24.58 32.82
CA LYS A 102 -5.80 -25.78 32.62
C LYS A 102 -6.42 -27.06 33.17
N SER A 103 -7.42 -26.96 34.05
CA SER A 103 -8.13 -28.11 34.60
C SER A 103 -9.20 -28.69 33.65
N VAL A 104 -9.60 -27.95 32.62
CA VAL A 104 -10.64 -28.35 31.67
C VAL A 104 -10.12 -29.42 30.72
N LYS A 105 -10.90 -30.46 30.47
CA LYS A 105 -10.54 -31.53 29.54
C LYS A 105 -11.34 -31.44 28.22
N PRO A 106 -10.78 -31.91 27.08
CA PRO A 106 -11.47 -31.89 25.79
C PRO A 106 -12.87 -32.53 25.81
N GLU A 107 -13.02 -33.64 26.51
CA GLU A 107 -14.28 -34.39 26.64
C GLU A 107 -15.40 -33.58 27.32
N ASP A 108 -15.05 -32.73 28.28
CA ASP A 108 -16.01 -31.90 29.03
C ASP A 108 -16.59 -30.79 28.17
N VAL A 109 -15.82 -30.33 27.17
CA VAL A 109 -16.17 -29.19 26.30
C VAL A 109 -16.88 -29.65 25.03
N ASN A 110 -16.28 -30.62 24.32
CA ASN A 110 -16.71 -30.98 22.97
C ASN A 110 -18.02 -31.78 22.95
N SER A 111 -18.51 -32.24 24.11
CA SER A 111 -19.79 -32.96 24.22
C SER A 111 -21.01 -32.03 24.41
N ARG A 112 -20.79 -30.72 24.54
CA ARG A 112 -21.83 -29.76 24.97
C ARG A 112 -22.07 -28.59 24.02
N GLU A 113 -21.44 -28.60 22.85
CA GLU A 113 -21.42 -27.46 21.92
C GLU A 113 -22.82 -26.89 21.61
N ASP A 114 -23.80 -27.79 21.40
CA ASP A 114 -25.18 -27.45 21.01
C ASP A 114 -26.15 -27.29 22.20
N VAL A 115 -25.70 -27.55 23.43
CA VAL A 115 -26.54 -27.38 24.63
C VAL A 115 -26.96 -25.92 24.75
N LYS A 116 -28.24 -25.68 25.08
CA LYS A 116 -28.74 -24.31 25.27
C LYS A 116 -28.42 -23.80 26.68
N VAL A 117 -27.94 -22.56 26.74
CA VAL A 117 -27.66 -21.83 27.98
C VAL A 117 -28.35 -20.47 27.97
N GLU A 118 -28.72 -20.01 29.16
CA GLU A 118 -29.30 -18.70 29.35
C GLU A 118 -28.21 -17.65 29.56
N LEU A 119 -28.28 -16.58 28.77
CA LEU A 119 -27.45 -15.40 28.91
C LEU A 119 -28.36 -14.22 29.33
N PRO A 120 -28.43 -13.89 30.63
CA PRO A 120 -29.23 -12.76 31.08
C PRO A 120 -28.59 -11.45 30.60
N ARG A 121 -29.41 -10.58 30.00
CA ARG A 121 -29.12 -9.16 29.77
C ARG A 121 -30.06 -8.31 30.62
N PRO A 122 -29.74 -7.02 30.87
CA PRO A 122 -30.60 -6.14 31.66
C PRO A 122 -32.05 -6.06 31.18
N ASP A 123 -32.30 -6.23 29.88
CA ASP A 123 -33.60 -6.09 29.22
C ASP A 123 -34.27 -7.43 28.85
N LYS A 124 -33.53 -8.53 28.74
CA LYS A 124 -34.04 -9.85 28.32
C LYS A 124 -33.08 -11.00 28.59
N ILE A 125 -33.59 -12.23 28.57
CA ILE A 125 -32.78 -13.45 28.60
C ILE A 125 -32.59 -13.96 27.16
N LEU A 126 -31.34 -14.19 26.75
CA LEU A 126 -31.03 -14.83 25.47
C LEU A 126 -30.78 -16.32 25.67
N HIS A 127 -31.40 -17.16 24.85
CA HIS A 127 -31.16 -18.60 24.82
C HIS A 127 -30.22 -18.95 23.67
N LEU A 128 -28.95 -19.18 23.97
CA LEU A 128 -27.89 -19.45 22.98
C LEU A 128 -27.36 -20.87 23.13
N THR A 129 -26.76 -21.44 22.08
CA THR A 129 -25.94 -22.65 22.28
C THR A 129 -24.71 -22.31 23.12
N VAL A 130 -24.11 -23.30 23.80
CA VAL A 130 -22.83 -23.12 24.51
C VAL A 130 -21.77 -22.57 23.56
N LYS A 131 -21.72 -23.08 22.33
CA LYS A 131 -20.83 -22.59 21.27
C LYS A 131 -21.04 -21.10 20.98
N ASP A 132 -22.28 -20.69 20.71
CA ASP A 132 -22.59 -19.29 20.39
C ASP A 132 -22.36 -18.35 21.59
N ALA A 133 -22.75 -18.78 22.79
CA ALA A 133 -22.50 -18.02 24.02
C ALA A 133 -20.99 -17.87 24.30
N THR A 134 -20.19 -18.86 23.91
CA THR A 134 -18.73 -18.83 24.09
C THR A 134 -18.07 -17.93 23.05
N LEU A 135 -18.37 -18.11 21.76
CA LEU A 135 -17.73 -17.38 20.67
C LEU A 135 -18.16 -15.91 20.61
N TYR A 136 -19.45 -15.63 20.75
CA TYR A 136 -20.00 -14.29 20.52
C TYR A 136 -20.07 -13.42 21.76
N HIS A 137 -20.03 -14.02 22.96
CA HIS A 137 -20.07 -13.29 24.23
C HIS A 137 -18.85 -13.55 25.10
N GLY A 138 -18.56 -14.81 25.46
CA GLY A 138 -17.46 -15.13 26.38
C GLY A 138 -16.10 -14.63 25.88
N GLN A 139 -15.75 -15.01 24.65
CA GLN A 139 -14.47 -14.68 24.03
C GLN A 139 -14.33 -13.19 23.68
N THR A 140 -15.38 -12.57 23.14
CA THR A 140 -15.38 -11.14 22.79
C THR A 140 -15.23 -10.26 24.02
N ASN A 141 -15.95 -10.58 25.10
CA ASN A 141 -15.88 -9.86 26.37
C ASN A 141 -14.50 -10.03 27.04
N PHE A 142 -13.94 -11.24 27.02
CA PHE A 142 -12.58 -11.50 27.51
C PHE A 142 -11.52 -10.63 26.81
N PHE A 143 -11.52 -10.59 25.48
CA PHE A 143 -10.56 -9.77 24.74
C PHE A 143 -10.73 -8.28 24.99
N PHE A 144 -11.97 -7.80 25.12
CA PHE A 144 -12.26 -6.41 25.44
C PHE A 144 -11.59 -5.97 26.74
N HIS A 145 -11.69 -6.78 27.80
CA HIS A 145 -11.09 -6.44 29.09
C HIS A 145 -9.55 -6.53 29.09
N ILE A 146 -8.96 -7.49 28.36
CA ILE A 146 -7.49 -7.55 28.21
C ILE A 146 -6.96 -6.31 27.48
N VAL A 147 -7.54 -5.96 26.32
CA VAL A 147 -7.05 -4.81 25.54
C VAL A 147 -7.31 -3.49 26.26
N THR A 148 -8.37 -3.40 27.05
CA THR A 148 -8.65 -2.24 27.91
C THR A 148 -7.59 -2.13 29.01
N GLY A 149 -7.26 -3.23 29.70
CA GLY A 149 -6.18 -3.23 30.70
C GLY A 149 -4.81 -2.86 30.11
N TYR A 150 -4.47 -3.42 28.94
CA TYR A 150 -3.29 -3.02 28.16
C TYR A 150 -3.31 -1.51 27.86
N SER A 151 -4.44 -0.98 27.39
CA SER A 151 -4.57 0.43 27.01
C SER A 151 -4.43 1.35 28.22
N ILE A 152 -5.01 1.00 29.37
CA ILE A 152 -4.85 1.76 30.63
C ILE A 152 -3.37 1.86 31.01
N LEU A 153 -2.64 0.75 31.00
CA LEU A 153 -1.21 0.72 31.30
C LEU A 153 -0.40 1.55 30.30
N ARG A 154 -0.72 1.43 29.00
CA ARG A 154 -0.07 2.21 27.95
C ARG A 154 -0.31 3.71 28.10
N ALA A 155 -1.53 4.11 28.43
CA ALA A 155 -1.89 5.50 28.70
C ALA A 155 -1.19 6.06 29.94
N LYS A 156 -0.85 5.21 30.92
CA LYS A 156 0.01 5.55 32.07
C LYS A 156 1.52 5.57 31.75
N GLY A 157 1.90 5.46 30.48
CA GLY A 157 3.28 5.60 30.03
C GLY A 157 4.10 4.33 30.07
N VAL A 158 3.51 3.17 30.40
CA VAL A 158 4.21 1.88 30.40
C VAL A 158 4.67 1.56 28.96
N PRO A 159 5.94 1.17 28.74
CA PRO A 159 6.52 0.98 27.42
C PRO A 159 6.12 -0.36 26.77
N ILE A 160 4.82 -0.64 26.69
CA ILE A 160 4.24 -1.82 26.05
C ILE A 160 3.70 -1.51 24.65
N GLY A 161 3.82 -2.48 23.73
CA GLY A 161 3.38 -2.37 22.35
C GLY A 161 2.54 -3.58 21.90
N LYS A 162 2.16 -3.59 20.62
CA LYS A 162 1.41 -4.72 20.01
C LYS A 162 2.13 -6.06 20.17
N GLY A 163 3.46 -6.06 20.20
CA GLY A 163 4.28 -7.25 20.45
C GLY A 163 4.04 -7.87 21.83
N ASP A 164 3.87 -7.05 22.88
CA ASP A 164 3.55 -7.52 24.24
C ASP A 164 2.15 -8.11 24.31
N TYR A 165 1.20 -7.56 23.55
CA TYR A 165 -0.17 -8.11 23.46
C TYR A 165 -0.20 -9.46 22.71
N LEU A 166 0.42 -9.52 21.52
CA LEU A 166 0.36 -10.70 20.64
C LEU A 166 1.37 -11.79 20.97
N GLY A 167 2.40 -11.52 21.79
CA GLY A 167 3.51 -12.44 22.05
C GLY A 167 3.06 -13.85 22.44
N SER A 168 2.18 -13.97 23.45
CA SER A 168 1.63 -15.26 23.88
C SER A 168 0.76 -15.93 22.82
N PHE A 169 0.04 -15.16 22.00
CA PHE A 169 -0.80 -15.69 20.93
C PHE A 169 0.02 -16.31 19.79
N LEU A 170 1.13 -15.68 19.45
CA LEU A 170 2.04 -16.10 18.38
C LEU A 170 3.10 -17.11 18.85
N ALA A 171 3.27 -17.32 20.16
CA ALA A 171 4.14 -18.35 20.71
C ALA A 171 3.59 -19.75 20.34
N HIS A 172 4.13 -20.33 19.27
CA HIS A 172 3.93 -21.73 18.89
C HIS A 172 5.06 -22.59 19.48
N PRO A 173 4.83 -23.85 19.89
CA PRO A 173 5.89 -24.73 20.39
C PRO A 173 7.10 -24.85 19.45
N SER A 174 6.89 -24.76 18.13
CA SER A 174 7.98 -24.74 17.14
C SER A 174 8.87 -23.49 17.24
N LEU A 175 8.33 -22.32 17.58
CA LEU A 175 9.10 -21.10 17.80
C LEU A 175 9.96 -21.17 19.08
N LYS A 176 9.46 -21.85 20.12
CA LYS A 176 10.18 -21.99 21.39
C LYS A 176 11.39 -22.94 21.26
N GLN A 177 11.30 -23.95 20.40
CA GLN A 177 12.41 -24.87 20.11
C GLN A 177 13.52 -24.17 19.31
N THR A 178 13.15 -23.30 18.36
CA THR A 178 14.09 -22.44 17.62
C THR A 178 14.75 -21.40 18.55
N LEU A 179 13.99 -20.76 19.45
CA LEU A 179 14.51 -19.75 20.38
C LEU A 179 15.38 -20.33 21.49
N MET A 180 15.08 -21.53 22.00
CA MET A 180 15.91 -22.22 22.99
C MET A 180 17.22 -22.76 22.37
N ALA A 181 17.18 -23.22 21.11
CA ALA A 181 18.39 -23.59 20.37
C ALA A 181 19.32 -22.39 20.10
N GLN A 182 18.74 -21.20 19.86
CA GLN A 182 19.51 -19.96 19.72
C GLN A 182 20.05 -19.44 21.06
N ALA A 183 19.28 -19.51 22.15
CA ALA A 183 19.72 -19.04 23.47
C ALA A 183 20.85 -19.90 24.07
N GLY A 184 20.87 -21.22 23.85
CA GLY A 184 21.96 -22.10 24.28
C GLY A 184 23.30 -21.81 23.58
N ASN A 185 23.25 -21.34 22.32
CA ASN A 185 24.44 -20.92 21.59
C ASN A 185 24.95 -19.53 22.02
N ILE A 186 24.07 -18.65 22.51
CA ILE A 186 24.45 -17.30 22.96
C ILE A 186 25.22 -17.35 24.29
N SER A 187 24.92 -18.29 25.20
CA SER A 187 25.70 -18.45 26.44
C SER A 187 27.11 -19.01 26.22
N ALA A 188 27.34 -19.77 25.15
CA ALA A 188 28.68 -20.30 24.81
C ALA A 188 29.54 -19.24 24.09
N LEU A 189 28.93 -18.40 23.25
CA LEU A 189 29.62 -17.34 22.50
C LEU A 189 29.99 -16.12 23.34
N PHE A 190 29.34 -15.90 24.49
CA PHE A 190 29.64 -14.76 25.37
C PHE A 190 30.83 -14.96 26.32
N ILE A 191 31.30 -16.20 26.51
CA ILE A 191 32.47 -16.48 27.36
C ILE A 191 33.79 -16.41 26.55
N ASP A 192 33.75 -16.69 25.25
CA ASP A 192 34.95 -16.67 24.40
C ASP A 192 35.28 -15.28 23.80
N HIS A 193 34.33 -14.35 23.77
CA HIS A 193 34.53 -13.01 23.18
C HIS A 193 35.04 -11.92 24.13
N LEU A 194 35.17 -12.21 25.43
CA LEU A 194 35.72 -11.27 26.43
C LEU A 194 37.23 -11.42 26.66
N ALA A 195 37.89 -12.40 26.03
CA ALA A 195 39.33 -12.66 26.21
C ALA A 195 40.24 -12.10 25.11
N ALA A 196 39.70 -11.52 24.03
CA ALA A 196 40.52 -11.08 22.89
C ALA A 196 39.99 -9.77 22.29
N ASN A 197 40.34 -8.63 22.90
CA ASN A 197 40.79 -7.42 22.22
C ASN A 197 40.85 -6.24 23.18
N MET A 198 41.98 -6.14 23.87
CA MET A 198 42.47 -4.91 24.44
C MET A 198 43.68 -4.51 23.59
N GLN A 199 43.50 -3.60 22.63
CA GLN A 199 44.47 -2.56 22.22
C GLN A 199 44.15 -1.92 20.85
N LEU A 200 44.30 -0.59 20.86
CA LEU A 200 44.67 0.33 19.78
C LEU A 200 43.58 1.10 19.00
N ILE A 201 43.42 2.32 19.51
CA ILE A 201 42.85 3.57 18.98
C ILE A 201 43.76 4.16 17.88
N SER A 202 43.20 4.73 16.79
CA SER A 202 43.39 6.16 16.38
C SER A 202 42.91 6.50 14.94
N VAL A 203 41.89 7.36 14.86
CA VAL A 203 41.70 8.60 14.05
C VAL A 203 42.33 8.71 12.64
N PHE A 204 41.52 9.03 11.59
CA PHE A 204 41.64 10.24 10.73
C PHE A 204 40.48 10.39 9.71
N THR A 205 40.27 11.64 9.30
CA THR A 205 39.12 12.40 8.73
C THR A 205 38.65 12.18 7.27
N ALA A 206 37.33 12.44 7.07
CA ALA A 206 36.63 13.33 6.13
C ALA A 206 36.76 13.27 4.57
N ILE A 207 35.56 13.24 3.95
CA ILE A 207 35.08 13.88 2.70
C ILE A 207 35.98 13.80 1.45
N PHE A 208 35.55 13.00 0.47
CA PHE A 208 35.51 13.37 -0.95
C PHE A 208 34.45 12.52 -1.66
N GLY A 209 33.43 13.17 -2.22
CA GLY A 209 32.66 12.59 -3.31
C GLY A 209 33.50 12.63 -4.58
N LEU A 210 33.50 11.54 -5.34
CA LEU A 210 33.77 11.52 -6.78
C LEU A 210 33.29 10.18 -7.35
N ILE A 211 32.53 10.32 -8.42
CA ILE A 211 32.04 9.30 -9.33
C ILE A 211 33.22 8.42 -9.79
N ALA A 212 33.10 7.10 -9.64
CA ALA A 212 33.97 6.14 -10.31
C ALA A 212 33.08 5.14 -11.09
N PRO A 213 33.31 4.97 -12.40
CA PRO A 213 32.68 3.90 -13.17
C PRO A 213 33.36 2.59 -12.78
N SER A 214 32.68 1.74 -12.02
CA SER A 214 33.22 0.41 -11.70
C SER A 214 33.05 -0.52 -12.91
N LEU A 215 34.03 -0.50 -13.81
CA LEU A 215 34.47 -1.70 -14.52
C LEU A 215 35.08 -2.64 -13.47
N ALA A 216 34.26 -3.51 -12.88
CA ALA A 216 34.73 -4.63 -12.08
C ALA A 216 34.78 -5.87 -12.99
N LEU A 217 35.99 -6.34 -13.29
CA LEU A 217 36.21 -7.65 -13.89
C LEU A 217 35.53 -8.73 -13.03
N ALA A 218 34.71 -9.56 -13.66
CA ALA A 218 34.06 -10.71 -13.05
C ALA A 218 35.10 -11.71 -12.54
N ASN A 219 35.12 -11.95 -11.23
CA ASN A 219 35.86 -13.06 -10.64
C ASN A 219 35.00 -14.32 -10.79
N HIS A 220 35.17 -15.05 -11.89
CA HIS A 220 34.50 -16.33 -12.12
C HIS A 220 35.05 -17.41 -11.17
N LYS A 221 34.37 -17.66 -10.04
CA LYS A 221 34.52 -18.92 -9.30
C LYS A 221 33.64 -20.00 -9.94
N THR A 222 34.09 -20.58 -11.06
CA THR A 222 33.42 -21.70 -11.73
C THR A 222 33.80 -23.04 -11.11
N GLY A 223 33.43 -23.24 -9.84
CA GLY A 223 33.62 -24.52 -9.14
C GLY A 223 32.28 -25.14 -8.73
N ALA A 224 32.27 -26.44 -8.45
CA ALA A 224 31.11 -27.17 -7.91
C ALA A 224 30.57 -26.57 -6.58
N ASN A 225 31.37 -25.73 -5.90
CA ASN A 225 31.02 -25.00 -4.69
C ASN A 225 30.55 -23.56 -4.93
N SER A 226 30.22 -23.17 -6.16
CA SER A 226 29.59 -21.87 -6.43
C SER A 226 28.14 -21.86 -5.94
N THR A 227 27.63 -20.69 -5.59
CA THR A 227 26.22 -20.51 -5.16
C THR A 227 25.26 -20.93 -6.27
N LEU A 228 25.60 -20.64 -7.53
CA LEU A 228 24.78 -21.01 -8.68
C LEU A 228 24.69 -22.53 -8.87
N GLU A 229 25.82 -23.23 -8.85
CA GLU A 229 25.82 -24.70 -9.02
C GLU A 229 25.11 -25.40 -7.86
N ARG A 230 25.25 -24.89 -6.62
CA ARG A 230 24.46 -25.39 -5.48
C ARG A 230 22.96 -25.18 -5.68
N ALA A 231 22.55 -24.02 -6.19
CA ALA A 231 21.14 -23.76 -6.46
C ALA A 231 20.57 -24.67 -7.54
N VAL A 232 21.30 -24.88 -8.64
CA VAL A 232 20.89 -25.81 -9.70
C VAL A 232 20.79 -27.25 -9.18
N ALA A 233 21.77 -27.68 -8.36
CA ALA A 233 21.73 -29.00 -7.74
C ALA A 233 20.53 -29.16 -6.78
N ALA A 234 20.24 -28.13 -5.96
CA ALA A 234 19.14 -28.16 -4.99
C ALA A 234 17.75 -28.19 -5.64
N ILE A 235 17.58 -27.49 -6.77
CA ILE A 235 16.36 -27.51 -7.56
C ILE A 235 16.18 -28.86 -8.26
N GLY A 236 17.24 -29.42 -8.84
CA GLY A 236 17.19 -30.67 -9.60
C GLY A 236 17.80 -30.51 -10.99
N LYS A 237 19.11 -30.73 -11.09
CA LYS A 237 19.93 -30.41 -12.28
C LYS A 237 19.48 -31.11 -13.56
N GLU A 238 19.24 -32.42 -13.49
CA GLU A 238 18.84 -33.22 -14.65
C GLU A 238 17.47 -32.79 -15.16
N GLY A 239 16.48 -32.72 -14.26
CA GLY A 239 15.13 -32.28 -14.61
C GLY A 239 15.11 -30.85 -15.16
N LEU A 240 15.87 -29.91 -14.60
CA LEU A 240 15.97 -28.54 -15.12
C LEU A 240 16.54 -28.48 -16.55
N SER A 241 17.48 -29.36 -16.87
CA SER A 241 18.11 -29.40 -18.20
C SER A 241 17.17 -29.96 -19.28
N GLU A 242 16.17 -30.75 -18.87
CA GLU A 242 15.16 -31.37 -19.74
C GLU A 242 13.82 -30.61 -19.72
N LEU A 243 13.67 -29.64 -18.83
CA LEU A 243 12.45 -28.84 -18.70
C LEU A 243 12.36 -27.86 -19.86
N HIS A 244 11.52 -28.16 -20.84
CA HIS A 244 11.20 -27.25 -21.94
C HIS A 244 9.87 -26.52 -21.74
N ARG A 245 8.93 -27.14 -21.01
CA ARG A 245 7.55 -26.65 -20.87
C ARG A 245 7.03 -26.89 -19.47
N VAL A 246 6.25 -25.95 -18.96
CA VAL A 246 5.54 -26.13 -17.69
C VAL A 246 4.25 -25.32 -17.66
N THR A 247 3.25 -25.81 -16.95
CA THR A 247 2.08 -25.03 -16.55
C THR A 247 1.90 -25.04 -15.04
N TYR A 248 1.76 -23.85 -14.46
CA TYR A 248 1.32 -23.62 -13.09
C TYR A 248 -0.17 -23.33 -13.10
N GLU A 249 -0.96 -24.20 -12.48
CA GLU A 249 -2.39 -23.97 -12.26
C GLU A 249 -2.57 -23.35 -10.88
N CYS A 250 -3.11 -22.13 -10.82
CA CYS A 250 -3.30 -21.37 -9.59
C CYS A 250 -4.79 -21.07 -9.42
N GLN A 251 -5.46 -21.77 -8.51
CA GLN A 251 -6.88 -21.61 -8.22
C GLN A 251 -7.15 -20.53 -7.17
N ARG A 252 -6.08 -19.93 -6.61
CA ARG A 252 -6.16 -18.92 -5.55
C ARG A 252 -5.14 -17.81 -5.78
N ILE A 253 -5.63 -16.69 -6.31
CA ILE A 253 -5.00 -15.38 -6.16
C ILE A 253 -5.68 -14.73 -4.96
N TYR A 254 -4.91 -14.35 -3.94
CA TYR A 254 -5.49 -13.82 -2.72
C TYR A 254 -5.88 -12.36 -2.89
N ARG A 255 -4.92 -11.47 -3.17
CA ARG A 255 -5.14 -10.04 -3.41
C ARG A 255 -4.00 -9.49 -4.27
N SER A 256 -4.30 -8.48 -5.08
CA SER A 256 -3.29 -7.58 -5.62
C SER A 256 -3.44 -6.19 -5.00
N ARG A 257 -2.34 -5.44 -4.87
CA ARG A 257 -2.36 -4.07 -4.36
C ARG A 257 -1.93 -3.08 -5.43
N SER A 258 -2.55 -1.90 -5.39
CA SER A 258 -2.15 -0.77 -6.21
C SER A 258 -1.18 0.11 -5.41
N LEU A 259 -0.05 0.46 -6.02
CA LEU A 259 0.84 1.49 -5.47
C LEU A 259 0.35 2.90 -5.80
N MET A 260 -0.34 3.04 -6.93
CA MET A 260 -0.82 4.29 -7.47
C MET A 260 -2.08 4.81 -6.78
N GLN A 261 -3.05 3.93 -6.49
CA GLN A 261 -4.41 4.29 -6.05
C GLN A 261 -4.58 4.14 -4.55
N SER A 262 -3.50 4.38 -3.79
CA SER A 262 -3.56 4.28 -2.32
C SER A 262 -4.25 5.51 -1.76
N TYR A 263 -5.10 5.36 -0.76
CA TYR A 263 -5.75 6.52 -0.12
C TYR A 263 -4.89 7.04 1.04
N ASN A 264 -3.94 6.22 1.49
CA ASN A 264 -2.90 6.55 2.45
C ASN A 264 -1.56 6.83 1.75
N LEU A 265 -0.93 7.96 2.07
CA LEU A 265 0.38 8.35 1.54
C LEU A 265 1.50 7.32 1.74
N MET A 266 1.51 6.65 2.90
CA MET A 266 2.66 5.85 3.34
C MET A 266 2.39 4.34 3.27
N ARG A 267 1.24 3.92 2.71
CA ARG A 267 0.83 2.51 2.66
C ARG A 267 0.04 2.23 1.40
N ALA A 268 0.40 1.13 0.73
CA ALA A 268 -0.48 0.52 -0.26
C ALA A 268 -1.68 -0.14 0.43
N ASP A 269 -2.78 0.60 0.58
CA ASP A 269 -3.99 0.19 1.29
C ASP A 269 -5.13 -0.24 0.37
N VAL A 270 -5.06 0.12 -0.91
CA VAL A 270 -6.04 -0.27 -1.91
C VAL A 270 -5.64 -1.55 -2.64
N SER A 271 -6.61 -2.47 -2.74
CA SER A 271 -6.46 -3.66 -3.57
C SER A 271 -6.90 -3.37 -5.00
N ALA A 272 -6.15 -3.80 -6.00
CA ALA A 272 -6.60 -3.69 -7.40
C ALA A 272 -7.60 -4.81 -7.74
N ALA A 273 -7.31 -6.04 -7.29
CA ALA A 273 -8.23 -7.19 -7.37
C ALA A 273 -8.29 -7.92 -6.02
N THR A 274 -9.47 -8.44 -5.67
CA THR A 274 -9.72 -9.06 -4.36
C THR A 274 -9.66 -10.58 -4.38
N SER A 275 -9.70 -11.20 -5.56
CA SER A 275 -9.58 -12.65 -5.75
C SER A 275 -9.39 -12.98 -7.22
N GLY A 276 -8.98 -14.21 -7.53
CA GLY A 276 -8.96 -14.71 -8.90
C GLY A 276 -8.32 -16.08 -9.04
N THR A 277 -8.21 -16.51 -10.29
CA THR A 277 -7.50 -17.71 -10.72
C THR A 277 -6.57 -17.38 -11.88
N GLN A 278 -5.46 -18.10 -12.02
CA GLN A 278 -4.60 -17.99 -13.18
C GLN A 278 -3.90 -19.29 -13.53
N ASN A 279 -3.68 -19.52 -14.81
CA ASN A 279 -2.73 -20.50 -15.29
C ASN A 279 -1.54 -19.77 -15.91
N ILE A 280 -0.33 -20.08 -15.45
CA ILE A 280 0.91 -19.54 -16.01
C ILE A 280 1.62 -20.66 -16.72
N SER A 281 1.71 -20.57 -18.04
CA SER A 281 2.39 -21.56 -18.88
C SER A 281 3.67 -20.97 -19.44
N TYR A 282 4.71 -21.80 -19.53
CA TYR A 282 6.02 -21.42 -20.03
C TYR A 282 6.51 -22.37 -21.11
N GLU A 283 7.22 -21.82 -22.09
CA GLU A 283 8.21 -22.49 -22.94
C GLU A 283 9.58 -21.84 -22.63
N VAL A 284 10.52 -22.62 -22.10
CA VAL A 284 11.76 -22.14 -21.45
C VAL A 284 13.03 -22.50 -22.25
N ASP A 285 13.02 -22.25 -23.55
CA ASP A 285 14.11 -22.61 -24.45
C ASP A 285 15.18 -21.50 -24.58
N TYR A 286 16.28 -21.60 -23.81
CA TYR A 286 17.37 -20.61 -23.88
C TYR A 286 17.85 -20.36 -25.33
N PRO A 287 18.03 -19.09 -25.76
CA PRO A 287 17.95 -17.84 -24.98
C PRO A 287 16.56 -17.21 -24.92
N LEU A 288 15.53 -17.89 -25.40
CA LEU A 288 14.16 -17.39 -25.44
C LEU A 288 13.35 -17.90 -24.26
N LEU A 289 12.39 -17.10 -23.82
CA LEU A 289 11.33 -17.58 -22.94
C LEU A 289 10.01 -17.01 -23.43
N ARG A 290 9.00 -17.87 -23.51
CA ARG A 290 7.63 -17.49 -23.80
C ARG A 290 6.77 -17.85 -22.61
N GLN A 291 5.97 -16.89 -22.16
CA GLN A 291 5.00 -17.08 -21.10
C GLN A 291 3.60 -16.81 -21.66
N ARG A 292 2.63 -17.55 -21.16
CA ARG A 292 1.22 -17.23 -21.31
C ARG A 292 0.54 -17.26 -19.96
N ILE A 293 -0.17 -16.19 -19.63
CA ILE A 293 -1.00 -16.06 -18.44
C ILE A 293 -2.46 -16.05 -18.89
N ASP A 294 -3.20 -17.10 -18.55
CA ASP A 294 -4.66 -17.11 -18.66
C ASP A 294 -5.23 -16.78 -17.29
N ARG A 295 -5.85 -15.62 -17.13
CA ARG A 295 -6.23 -15.06 -15.83
C ARG A 295 -7.68 -14.63 -15.78
N ARG A 296 -8.31 -14.89 -14.64
CA ARG A 296 -9.62 -14.39 -14.25
C ARG A 296 -9.51 -13.72 -12.90
N VAL A 297 -9.87 -12.45 -12.79
CA VAL A 297 -9.77 -11.67 -11.55
C VAL A 297 -11.05 -10.91 -11.27
N GLN A 298 -11.35 -10.76 -9.99
CA GLN A 298 -12.42 -9.91 -9.48
C GLN A 298 -11.83 -8.53 -9.14
N PRO A 299 -12.17 -7.46 -9.87
CA PRO A 299 -11.79 -6.10 -9.50
C PRO A 299 -12.28 -5.77 -8.08
N SER A 300 -11.51 -4.98 -7.36
CA SER A 300 -11.92 -4.50 -6.03
C SER A 300 -12.98 -3.41 -6.14
N HIS A 301 -13.66 -3.13 -5.02
CA HIS A 301 -14.65 -2.05 -4.95
C HIS A 301 -14.08 -0.66 -5.24
N SER A 302 -12.75 -0.46 -5.20
CA SER A 302 -12.12 0.82 -5.54
C SER A 302 -12.36 1.22 -6.99
N TRP A 303 -12.74 0.27 -7.86
CA TRP A 303 -13.04 0.51 -9.27
C TRP A 303 -14.51 0.74 -9.56
N GLY A 304 -15.35 0.91 -8.54
CA GLY A 304 -16.79 1.12 -8.73
C GLY A 304 -17.12 2.34 -9.60
N TRP A 305 -16.23 3.34 -9.64
CA TRP A 305 -16.36 4.50 -10.53
C TRP A 305 -16.15 4.14 -12.02
N ALA A 306 -15.21 3.24 -12.34
CA ALA A 306 -14.92 2.81 -13.72
C ALA A 306 -15.83 1.65 -14.17
N SER A 307 -16.18 0.77 -13.24
CA SER A 307 -16.98 -0.44 -13.47
C SER A 307 -17.95 -0.65 -12.30
N PRO A 308 -19.14 -0.01 -12.31
CA PRO A 308 -20.08 -0.06 -11.18
C PRO A 308 -20.54 -1.47 -10.80
N GLN A 309 -20.62 -2.38 -11.79
CA GLN A 309 -20.98 -3.79 -11.57
C GLN A 309 -19.79 -4.65 -11.13
N LEU A 310 -18.56 -4.13 -11.25
CA LEU A 310 -17.31 -4.82 -10.93
C LEU A 310 -17.24 -6.21 -11.57
N GLU A 311 -17.62 -6.30 -12.84
CA GLU A 311 -17.68 -7.60 -13.52
C GLU A 311 -16.28 -8.26 -13.58
N PRO A 312 -16.17 -9.58 -13.35
CA PRO A 312 -14.88 -10.28 -13.37
C PRO A 312 -14.16 -10.11 -14.71
N MET A 313 -12.88 -9.76 -14.68
CA MET A 313 -12.07 -9.60 -15.87
C MET A 313 -11.41 -10.92 -16.25
N GLU A 314 -11.53 -11.32 -17.51
CA GLU A 314 -10.91 -12.53 -18.05
C GLU A 314 -10.02 -12.19 -19.25
N PHE A 315 -8.74 -12.55 -19.16
CA PHE A 315 -7.79 -12.26 -20.23
C PHE A 315 -6.72 -13.33 -20.39
N SER A 316 -6.12 -13.34 -21.58
CA SER A 316 -4.93 -14.13 -21.91
C SER A 316 -3.82 -13.19 -22.35
N LEU A 317 -2.72 -13.14 -21.60
CA LEU A 317 -1.55 -12.34 -21.90
C LEU A 317 -0.39 -13.26 -22.33
N VAL A 318 0.21 -12.99 -23.47
CA VAL A 318 1.41 -13.69 -23.96
C VAL A 318 2.61 -12.75 -23.87
N VAL A 319 3.72 -13.23 -23.32
CA VAL A 319 4.96 -12.46 -23.13
C VAL A 319 6.12 -13.23 -23.74
N TRP A 320 6.94 -12.54 -24.55
CA TRP A 320 8.18 -13.05 -25.11
C TRP A 320 9.36 -12.28 -24.52
N THR A 321 10.43 -13.00 -24.17
CA THR A 321 11.66 -12.43 -23.64
C THR A 321 12.87 -12.99 -24.40
N GLY A 322 13.86 -12.14 -24.71
CA GLY A 322 15.07 -12.52 -25.46
C GLY A 322 15.35 -11.59 -26.62
N ASP A 323 14.91 -11.94 -27.83
CA ASP A 323 15.07 -11.12 -29.05
C ASP A 323 14.00 -10.02 -29.11
N GLY A 324 14.13 -9.05 -28.21
CA GLY A 324 13.18 -7.96 -28.05
C GLY A 324 11.95 -8.36 -27.22
N ASP A 325 11.80 -7.72 -26.07
CA ASP A 325 10.68 -8.00 -25.17
C ASP A 325 9.37 -7.57 -25.82
N SER A 326 8.35 -8.42 -25.72
CA SER A 326 7.03 -8.17 -26.29
C SER A 326 5.95 -8.79 -25.43
N ALA A 327 4.83 -8.10 -25.29
CA ALA A 327 3.68 -8.62 -24.56
C ALA A 327 2.38 -8.21 -25.25
N CYS A 328 1.46 -9.16 -25.42
CA CYS A 328 0.18 -8.92 -26.06
C CYS A 328 -0.96 -9.64 -25.35
N PHE A 329 -2.05 -8.91 -25.10
CA PHE A 329 -3.33 -9.50 -24.76
C PHE A 329 -3.90 -10.16 -26.01
N VAL A 330 -3.95 -11.49 -26.02
CA VAL A 330 -4.46 -12.31 -27.13
C VAL A 330 -5.92 -12.70 -26.95
N LYS A 331 -6.48 -12.39 -25.77
CA LYS A 331 -7.90 -12.46 -25.43
C LYS A 331 -8.17 -11.48 -24.30
N GLY A 332 -9.22 -10.66 -24.43
CA GLY A 332 -9.65 -9.75 -23.38
C GLY A 332 -8.61 -8.67 -23.06
N ASN A 333 -8.76 -8.04 -21.91
CA ASN A 333 -7.89 -6.98 -21.41
C ASN A 333 -7.89 -6.95 -19.88
N ASN A 334 -7.01 -6.15 -19.29
CA ASN A 334 -6.93 -5.93 -17.85
C ASN A 334 -7.14 -4.46 -17.45
N GLU A 335 -7.86 -3.69 -18.28
CA GLU A 335 -8.12 -2.26 -18.06
C GLU A 335 -9.58 -2.06 -17.62
N VAL A 336 -9.82 -1.53 -16.41
CA VAL A 336 -11.17 -1.49 -15.80
C VAL A 336 -12.18 -0.63 -16.57
N PHE A 337 -11.72 0.30 -17.40
CA PHE A 337 -12.54 1.18 -18.23
C PHE A 337 -12.83 0.60 -19.63
N LEU A 338 -12.18 -0.51 -20.02
CA LEU A 338 -12.42 -1.13 -21.32
C LEU A 338 -13.52 -2.20 -21.23
N PRO A 339 -14.38 -2.32 -22.26
CA PRO A 339 -15.35 -3.41 -22.33
C PRO A 339 -14.68 -4.79 -22.35
N GLN A 340 -15.29 -5.77 -21.69
CA GLN A 340 -14.73 -7.13 -21.56
C GLN A 340 -14.54 -7.89 -22.88
N ASN A 341 -15.33 -7.54 -23.90
CA ASN A 341 -15.24 -8.15 -25.22
C ASN A 341 -14.11 -7.57 -26.09
N VAL A 342 -13.42 -6.52 -25.62
CA VAL A 342 -12.28 -5.91 -26.30
C VAL A 342 -11.01 -6.65 -25.94
N THR A 343 -10.20 -6.95 -26.96
CA THR A 343 -8.85 -7.48 -26.78
C THR A 343 -7.83 -6.37 -27.06
N SER A 344 -7.07 -5.94 -26.04
CA SER A 344 -6.18 -4.75 -26.14
C SER A 344 -4.99 -4.94 -27.09
N GLY A 345 -4.63 -6.17 -27.45
CA GLY A 345 -3.50 -6.45 -28.32
C GLY A 345 -2.16 -6.18 -27.63
N CYS A 346 -1.15 -5.76 -28.40
CA CYS A 346 0.22 -5.59 -27.90
C CYS A 346 0.40 -4.27 -27.14
N VAL A 347 1.08 -4.35 -25.99
CA VAL A 347 1.37 -3.20 -25.14
C VAL A 347 2.60 -2.43 -25.63
N ASP A 348 2.80 -1.23 -25.09
CA ASP A 348 3.98 -0.43 -25.41
C ASP A 348 5.30 -1.08 -24.90
N PRO A 349 6.46 -0.70 -25.44
CA PRO A 349 7.75 -1.30 -25.08
C PRO A 349 8.15 -1.20 -23.61
N ALA A 350 7.73 -0.15 -22.91
CA ALA A 350 8.08 0.01 -21.50
C ALA A 350 7.31 -1.00 -20.64
N LEU A 351 6.00 -1.16 -20.89
CA LEU A 351 5.20 -2.19 -20.23
C LEU A 351 5.63 -3.60 -20.65
N ALA A 352 5.95 -3.83 -21.92
CA ALA A 352 6.44 -5.12 -22.40
C ALA A 352 7.73 -5.55 -21.68
N GLY A 353 8.71 -4.64 -21.54
CA GLY A 353 9.95 -4.92 -20.80
C GLY A 353 9.72 -5.18 -19.30
N ASN A 354 8.76 -4.48 -18.68
CA ASN A 354 8.38 -4.75 -17.29
C ASN A 354 7.76 -6.16 -17.13
N LEU A 355 6.82 -6.52 -18.01
CA LEU A 355 6.17 -7.84 -18.00
C LEU A 355 7.16 -8.98 -18.33
N ALA A 356 8.11 -8.74 -19.24
CA ALA A 356 9.19 -9.68 -19.55
C ALA A 356 10.08 -9.94 -18.32
N THR A 357 10.45 -8.88 -17.59
CA THR A 357 11.19 -8.98 -16.33
C THR A 357 10.42 -9.84 -15.32
N GLU A 358 9.12 -9.57 -15.14
CA GLU A 358 8.28 -10.36 -14.23
C GLU A 358 8.11 -11.82 -14.66
N ALA A 359 8.03 -12.09 -15.97
CA ALA A 359 7.96 -13.43 -16.50
C ALA A 359 9.23 -14.22 -16.18
N LEU A 360 10.40 -13.61 -16.33
CA LEU A 360 11.70 -14.18 -15.96
C LEU A 360 11.81 -14.41 -14.46
N MET A 361 11.39 -13.46 -13.63
CA MET A 361 11.45 -13.57 -12.16
C MET A 361 10.65 -14.75 -11.62
N LYS A 362 9.54 -15.12 -12.29
CA LYS A 362 8.67 -16.24 -11.91
C LYS A 362 8.99 -17.53 -12.68
N SER A 363 9.99 -17.52 -13.57
CA SER A 363 10.34 -18.65 -14.43
C SER A 363 11.10 -19.75 -13.67
N PRO A 364 10.74 -21.03 -13.85
CA PRO A 364 11.53 -22.13 -13.30
C PRO A 364 12.89 -22.30 -13.99
N GLY A 365 13.03 -21.80 -15.21
CA GLY A 365 14.25 -21.92 -16.02
C GLY A 365 15.28 -20.82 -15.74
N LEU A 366 14.98 -19.83 -14.88
CA LEU A 366 15.85 -18.67 -14.68
C LEU A 366 17.27 -19.05 -14.23
N VAL A 367 17.38 -19.94 -13.24
CA VAL A 367 18.69 -20.34 -12.71
C VAL A 367 19.52 -21.07 -13.77
N GLU A 368 18.88 -21.93 -14.56
CA GLU A 368 19.52 -22.65 -15.66
C GLU A 368 19.92 -21.71 -16.80
N ARG A 369 19.07 -20.73 -17.14
CA ARG A 369 19.39 -19.63 -18.07
C ARG A 369 20.63 -18.84 -17.63
N ILE A 370 20.73 -18.49 -16.34
CA ILE A 370 21.90 -17.78 -15.79
C ILE A 370 23.15 -18.65 -15.92
N ARG A 371 23.03 -19.95 -15.64
CA ARG A 371 24.13 -20.92 -15.78
C ARG A 371 24.60 -21.03 -17.23
N GLN A 372 23.68 -21.14 -18.18
CA GLN A 372 23.99 -21.29 -19.61
C GLN A 372 24.56 -20.00 -20.23
N SER A 373 24.10 -18.82 -19.79
CA SER A 373 24.62 -17.53 -20.29
C SER A 373 26.08 -17.28 -19.88
N LYS A 374 26.53 -17.92 -18.79
CA LYS A 374 27.85 -17.72 -18.18
C LYS A 374 28.14 -16.24 -17.83
N SER A 375 27.12 -15.40 -17.75
CA SER A 375 27.24 -13.96 -17.54
C SER A 375 26.63 -13.58 -16.21
N PHE A 376 27.34 -13.88 -15.12
CA PHE A 376 26.87 -13.64 -13.76
C PHE A 376 28.00 -13.34 -12.77
N GLY A 377 27.66 -12.77 -11.62
CA GLY A 377 28.58 -12.55 -10.51
C GLY A 377 27.96 -12.99 -9.18
N GLU A 378 28.76 -13.60 -8.30
CA GLU A 378 28.31 -13.92 -6.94
C GLU A 378 28.30 -12.65 -6.07
N ARG A 379 27.30 -12.56 -5.18
CA ARG A 379 27.14 -11.49 -4.22
C ARG A 379 26.69 -12.05 -2.87
N GLU A 380 26.80 -11.24 -1.85
CA GLU A 380 26.16 -11.46 -0.56
C GLU A 380 25.18 -10.32 -0.31
N VAL A 381 23.99 -10.65 0.20
CA VAL A 381 22.94 -9.70 0.50
C VAL A 381 22.62 -9.78 1.98
N ASP A 382 22.48 -8.61 2.62
CA ASP A 382 21.98 -8.53 3.98
C ASP A 382 20.45 -8.41 3.96
N ILE A 383 19.77 -9.33 4.63
CA ILE A 383 18.32 -9.31 4.79
C ILE A 383 18.04 -9.46 6.29
N ASN A 384 17.54 -8.38 6.90
CA ASN A 384 17.24 -8.32 8.34
C ASN A 384 18.43 -8.73 9.25
N GLY A 385 19.66 -8.35 8.87
CA GLY A 385 20.88 -8.67 9.62
C GLY A 385 21.42 -10.08 9.36
N MET A 386 20.82 -10.83 8.43
CA MET A 386 21.27 -12.15 8.01
C MET A 386 21.93 -12.06 6.63
N LYS A 387 23.06 -12.76 6.46
CA LYS A 387 23.77 -12.83 5.18
C LYS A 387 23.21 -13.95 4.32
N PHE A 388 22.76 -13.61 3.12
CA PHE A 388 22.29 -14.55 2.12
C PHE A 388 23.26 -14.58 0.92
N PRO A 389 23.65 -15.78 0.46
CA PRO A 389 24.36 -15.91 -0.81
C PRO A 389 23.43 -15.54 -1.96
N ALA A 390 23.96 -14.87 -2.98
CA ALA A 390 23.19 -14.47 -4.15
C ALA A 390 24.02 -14.54 -5.44
N VAL A 391 23.31 -14.60 -6.57
CA VAL A 391 23.88 -14.59 -7.92
C VAL A 391 23.20 -13.49 -8.73
N TYR A 392 24.00 -12.55 -9.24
CA TYR A 392 23.53 -11.47 -10.10
C TYR A 392 23.71 -11.83 -11.56
N SER A 393 22.63 -11.89 -12.34
CA SER A 393 22.67 -12.06 -13.80
C SER A 393 23.02 -10.73 -14.47
N ASN A 394 24.15 -10.68 -15.19
CA ASN A 394 24.51 -9.50 -15.96
C ASN A 394 23.67 -9.37 -17.24
N LEU A 395 23.16 -10.49 -17.76
CA LEU A 395 22.27 -10.54 -18.91
C LEU A 395 20.89 -10.00 -18.56
N ASP A 396 20.26 -10.57 -17.54
CA ASP A 396 18.86 -10.29 -17.19
C ASP A 396 18.71 -9.12 -16.20
N LYS A 397 19.82 -8.65 -15.61
CA LYS A 397 19.83 -7.62 -14.55
C LYS A 397 19.02 -8.01 -13.30
N LEU A 398 18.90 -9.31 -13.04
CA LEU A 398 18.20 -9.88 -11.89
C LEU A 398 19.16 -10.44 -10.85
N LEU A 399 18.81 -10.30 -9.57
CA LEU A 399 19.54 -10.89 -8.46
C LEU A 399 18.75 -12.09 -7.91
N VAL A 400 19.36 -13.27 -7.95
CA VAL A 400 18.83 -14.50 -7.36
C VAL A 400 19.43 -14.68 -5.98
N VAL A 401 18.68 -14.39 -4.93
CA VAL A 401 19.04 -14.67 -3.54
C VAL A 401 18.68 -16.10 -3.21
N VAL A 402 19.60 -16.83 -2.60
CA VAL A 402 19.48 -18.25 -2.33
C VAL A 402 19.42 -18.48 -0.82
N ASP A 403 18.51 -19.35 -0.40
CA ASP A 403 18.41 -19.77 0.99
C ASP A 403 19.70 -20.49 1.42
N PRO A 404 20.36 -20.08 2.52
CA PRO A 404 21.69 -20.59 2.87
C PRO A 404 21.67 -22.05 3.36
N GLU A 405 20.52 -22.59 3.77
CA GLU A 405 20.40 -23.96 4.30
C GLU A 405 19.99 -24.95 3.21
N THR A 406 18.98 -24.59 2.42
CA THR A 406 18.39 -25.46 1.39
C THR A 406 19.01 -25.26 0.02
N TYR A 407 19.70 -24.15 -0.19
CA TYR A 407 20.21 -23.68 -1.48
C TYR A 407 19.14 -23.45 -2.55
N LEU A 408 17.87 -23.41 -2.19
CA LEU A 408 16.81 -23.08 -3.15
C LEU A 408 16.74 -21.56 -3.37
N PRO A 409 16.35 -21.10 -4.57
CA PRO A 409 16.03 -19.69 -4.78
C PRO A 409 15.01 -19.24 -3.75
N TYR A 410 15.28 -18.12 -3.09
CA TYR A 410 14.43 -17.59 -2.04
C TYR A 410 13.78 -16.28 -2.47
N ILE A 411 14.57 -15.38 -3.06
CA ILE A 411 14.09 -14.10 -3.61
C ILE A 411 14.71 -13.92 -4.99
N ILE A 412 13.88 -13.56 -5.96
CA ILE A 412 14.35 -12.99 -7.23
C ILE A 412 14.06 -11.49 -7.21
N ARG A 413 15.10 -10.67 -7.33
CA ARG A 413 15.01 -9.21 -7.19
C ARG A 413 15.33 -8.50 -8.50
N SER A 414 14.47 -7.54 -8.86
CA SER A 414 14.82 -6.44 -9.76
C SER A 414 15.00 -5.14 -8.97
N GLU A 415 15.94 -4.32 -9.42
CA GLU A 415 16.13 -2.96 -8.90
C GLU A 415 15.45 -1.97 -9.85
N GLU A 416 14.68 -1.05 -9.28
CA GLU A 416 13.90 -0.08 -10.04
C GLU A 416 14.17 1.35 -9.55
N GLN A 417 13.99 2.29 -10.47
CA GLN A 417 14.00 3.71 -10.18
C GLN A 417 12.58 4.23 -10.29
N HIS A 418 12.15 5.04 -9.34
CA HIS A 418 10.85 5.67 -9.32
C HIS A 418 11.00 7.18 -9.03
N PRO A 419 10.32 8.08 -9.76
CA PRO A 419 10.45 9.54 -9.58
C PRO A 419 10.20 10.03 -8.15
N ILE A 420 9.21 9.45 -7.47
CA ILE A 420 8.85 9.75 -6.07
C ILE A 420 9.49 8.76 -5.08
N TYR A 421 9.34 7.45 -5.29
CA TYR A 421 9.88 6.43 -4.37
C TYR A 421 11.41 6.27 -4.41
N GLY A 422 12.11 6.93 -5.33
CA GLY A 422 13.56 6.82 -5.49
C GLY A 422 14.00 5.41 -5.87
N ASN A 423 15.08 4.94 -5.27
CA ASN A 423 15.56 3.56 -5.44
C ASN A 423 14.59 2.59 -4.77
N ALA A 424 14.08 1.64 -5.55
CA ALA A 424 13.15 0.63 -5.10
C ALA A 424 13.59 -0.78 -5.53
N THR A 425 13.06 -1.79 -4.87
CA THR A 425 13.25 -3.20 -5.24
C THR A 425 11.90 -3.86 -5.44
N LYS A 426 11.78 -4.65 -6.51
CA LYS A 426 10.66 -5.57 -6.71
C LYS A 426 11.18 -6.98 -6.50
N ASP A 427 10.72 -7.60 -5.41
CA ASP A 427 11.18 -8.90 -4.93
C ASP A 427 10.09 -9.94 -5.13
N VAL A 428 10.40 -11.01 -5.86
CA VAL A 428 9.56 -12.20 -5.95
C VAL A 428 10.08 -13.23 -4.95
N TYR A 429 9.33 -13.40 -3.85
CA TYR A 429 9.58 -14.42 -2.84
C TYR A 429 9.04 -15.76 -3.30
N LEU A 430 9.89 -16.78 -3.18
CA LEU A 430 9.61 -18.15 -3.58
C LEU A 430 9.67 -19.04 -2.34
N SER A 431 8.59 -19.76 -2.04
CA SER A 431 8.53 -20.59 -0.85
C SER A 431 7.64 -21.83 -1.01
N ASN A 432 7.64 -22.68 0.02
CA ASN A 432 6.87 -23.93 0.10
C ASN A 432 7.16 -24.89 -1.07
N TYR A 433 8.44 -25.08 -1.39
CA TYR A 433 8.86 -25.88 -2.53
C TYR A 433 8.30 -27.31 -2.51
N LYS A 434 7.91 -27.82 -3.69
CA LYS A 434 7.45 -29.18 -3.91
C LYS A 434 8.17 -29.80 -5.10
N GLU A 435 8.59 -31.05 -4.95
CA GLU A 435 9.22 -31.81 -6.01
C GLU A 435 8.19 -32.41 -6.98
N VAL A 436 8.42 -32.24 -8.28
CA VAL A 436 7.65 -32.80 -9.38
C VAL A 436 8.64 -33.20 -10.47
N GLN A 437 8.67 -34.49 -10.85
CA GLN A 437 9.57 -35.02 -11.89
C GLN A 437 11.05 -34.68 -11.65
N GLY A 438 11.51 -34.75 -10.39
CA GLY A 438 12.90 -34.47 -10.02
C GLY A 438 13.26 -32.98 -9.99
N ILE A 439 12.29 -32.07 -10.13
CA ILE A 439 12.47 -30.62 -10.05
C ILE A 439 11.67 -30.06 -8.88
N LYS A 440 12.29 -29.24 -8.04
CA LYS A 440 11.62 -28.52 -6.95
C LYS A 440 11.09 -27.19 -7.45
N PHE A 441 9.78 -27.05 -7.45
CA PHE A 441 9.08 -25.82 -7.82
C PHE A 441 8.52 -25.12 -6.57
N PRO A 442 8.53 -23.78 -6.51
CA PRO A 442 7.86 -23.05 -5.44
C PRO A 442 6.35 -23.28 -5.51
N ARG A 443 5.67 -23.26 -4.35
CA ARG A 443 4.20 -23.33 -4.26
C ARG A 443 3.57 -21.99 -3.95
N THR A 444 4.28 -21.11 -3.27
CA THR A 444 3.80 -19.78 -2.90
C THR A 444 4.70 -18.74 -3.55
N ILE A 445 4.08 -17.81 -4.27
CA ILE A 445 4.74 -16.69 -4.93
C ILE A 445 4.16 -15.40 -4.39
N GLN A 446 5.04 -14.54 -3.87
CA GLN A 446 4.67 -13.20 -3.43
C GLN A 446 5.58 -12.17 -4.10
N THR A 447 4.98 -11.18 -4.76
CA THR A 447 5.69 -10.03 -5.31
C THR A 447 5.60 -8.88 -4.32
N ILE A 448 6.74 -8.42 -3.81
CA ILE A 448 6.83 -7.35 -2.82
C ILE A 448 7.60 -6.18 -3.43
N TYR A 449 7.00 -4.99 -3.40
CA TYR A 449 7.65 -3.75 -3.79
C TYR A 449 8.09 -2.98 -2.57
N SER A 450 9.37 -2.62 -2.51
CA SER A 450 9.96 -1.94 -1.37
C SER A 450 10.72 -0.70 -1.77
N SER A 451 10.58 0.38 -1.00
CA SER A 451 11.36 1.61 -1.14
C SER A 451 11.82 2.07 0.24
N SER A 452 13.13 2.28 0.38
CA SER A 452 13.70 2.82 1.61
C SER A 452 13.35 4.29 1.80
N SER A 453 13.33 5.07 0.71
CA SER A 453 13.02 6.51 0.74
C SER A 453 11.61 6.77 1.27
N GLN A 454 10.67 5.86 0.99
CA GLN A 454 9.27 5.98 1.38
C GLN A 454 8.88 5.05 2.53
N ARG A 455 9.83 4.29 3.08
CA ARG A 455 9.59 3.26 4.11
C ARG A 455 8.44 2.32 3.72
N LEU A 456 8.32 2.04 2.43
CA LEU A 456 7.25 1.25 1.83
C LEU A 456 7.71 -0.21 1.71
N SER A 457 6.84 -1.14 2.08
CA SER A 457 6.97 -2.56 1.76
C SER A 457 5.58 -3.13 1.50
N ALA A 458 5.21 -3.26 0.23
CA ALA A 458 3.87 -3.60 -0.21
C ALA A 458 3.86 -4.92 -0.98
N VAL A 459 3.02 -5.87 -0.56
CA VAL A 459 2.74 -7.08 -1.34
C VAL A 459 1.83 -6.69 -2.51
N LEU A 460 2.39 -6.65 -3.71
CA LEU A 460 1.68 -6.33 -4.95
C LEU A 460 0.85 -7.50 -5.46
N GLU A 461 1.36 -8.72 -5.29
CA GLU A 461 0.70 -9.94 -5.77
C GLU A 461 1.02 -11.11 -4.84
N ASP A 462 0.02 -11.95 -4.55
CA ASP A 462 0.14 -13.16 -3.75
C ASP A 462 -0.75 -14.27 -4.32
N PHE A 463 -0.12 -15.38 -4.72
CA PHE A 463 -0.84 -16.55 -5.19
C PHE A 463 -0.15 -17.87 -4.84
N VAL A 464 -0.95 -18.93 -4.88
CA VAL A 464 -0.49 -20.30 -4.67
C VAL A 464 -0.61 -21.09 -5.97
N ILE A 465 0.46 -21.81 -6.32
CA ILE A 465 0.48 -22.78 -7.41
C ILE A 465 -0.14 -24.07 -6.86
N ASP A 466 -1.35 -24.42 -7.29
CA ASP A 466 -2.10 -25.57 -6.81
C ASP A 466 -1.72 -26.87 -7.52
N LYS A 467 -1.32 -26.79 -8.80
CA LYS A 467 -0.83 -27.93 -9.58
C LYS A 467 0.27 -27.48 -10.55
N ILE A 468 1.22 -28.38 -10.79
CA ILE A 468 2.34 -28.19 -11.71
C ILE A 468 2.28 -29.31 -12.74
N ASP A 469 2.23 -28.94 -14.02
CA ASP A 469 2.37 -29.87 -15.14
C ASP A 469 3.67 -29.54 -15.89
N ALA A 470 4.75 -30.25 -15.57
CA ALA A 470 6.06 -30.13 -16.23
C ALA A 470 6.14 -30.91 -17.56
N THR A 471 5.04 -31.52 -17.99
CA THR A 471 4.93 -32.28 -19.26
C THR A 471 3.91 -31.68 -20.21
N ALA A 472 3.52 -30.43 -19.95
CA ALA A 472 2.46 -29.74 -20.68
C ALA A 472 2.74 -29.75 -22.19
N LYS A 473 1.73 -30.18 -22.96
CA LYS A 473 1.76 -30.13 -24.43
C LYS A 473 0.91 -28.97 -24.90
N PHE A 474 1.54 -28.05 -25.61
CA PHE A 474 0.88 -26.89 -26.18
C PHE A 474 0.64 -27.08 -27.67
N ARG A 475 -0.45 -26.51 -28.18
CA ARG A 475 -0.65 -26.32 -29.63
C ARG A 475 0.41 -25.36 -30.18
N ASN A 476 0.74 -25.46 -31.47
CA ASN A 476 1.82 -24.68 -32.07
C ASN A 476 1.66 -23.15 -31.91
N ASN A 477 0.43 -22.65 -31.93
CA ASN A 477 0.12 -21.22 -31.82
C ASN A 477 -0.24 -20.78 -30.38
N PHE A 478 0.11 -21.57 -29.36
CA PHE A 478 -0.32 -21.30 -27.99
C PHE A 478 0.30 -20.02 -27.42
N PHE A 479 1.55 -19.74 -27.80
CA PHE A 479 2.33 -18.56 -27.42
C PHE A 479 2.46 -17.54 -28.57
N ASP A 480 1.61 -17.60 -29.60
CA ASP A 480 1.63 -16.59 -30.65
C ASP A 480 1.13 -15.25 -30.09
N LEU A 481 1.89 -14.18 -30.31
CA LEU A 481 1.55 -12.81 -29.87
C LEU A 481 0.38 -12.20 -30.66
N VAL A 482 0.24 -12.60 -31.92
CA VAL A 482 -0.80 -12.14 -32.86
C VAL A 482 -1.26 -13.32 -33.73
N PRO A 483 -2.46 -13.25 -34.34
CA PRO A 483 -2.90 -14.27 -35.28
C PRO A 483 -1.86 -14.56 -36.38
N HIS A 484 -1.75 -15.84 -36.75
CA HIS A 484 -0.74 -16.34 -37.69
C HIS A 484 -0.73 -15.54 -39.00
N GLY A 485 0.42 -14.94 -39.35
CA GLY A 485 0.60 -14.14 -40.57
C GLY A 485 0.67 -12.61 -40.34
N GLN A 486 0.33 -12.12 -39.15
CA GLN A 486 0.61 -10.74 -38.75
C GLN A 486 2.02 -10.60 -38.18
N ARG A 487 2.69 -9.48 -38.48
CA ARG A 487 3.98 -9.13 -37.88
C ARG A 487 3.72 -8.33 -36.61
N VAL A 488 4.41 -8.70 -35.53
CA VAL A 488 4.54 -7.86 -34.34
C VAL A 488 5.66 -6.86 -34.59
N ASN A 489 5.39 -5.57 -34.39
CA ASN A 489 6.43 -4.56 -34.45
C ASN A 489 7.10 -4.46 -33.08
N ILE A 490 8.24 -5.13 -32.92
CA ILE A 490 9.05 -5.04 -31.70
C ILE A 490 9.68 -3.65 -31.70
N SER A 491 9.14 -2.76 -30.88
CA SER A 491 9.67 -1.40 -30.74
C SER A 491 10.71 -1.36 -29.62
N GLU A 492 11.75 -0.54 -29.80
CA GLU A 492 12.81 -0.37 -28.79
C GLU A 492 12.26 0.26 -27.50
N LYS A 493 12.90 -0.03 -26.37
CA LYS A 493 12.52 0.50 -25.06
C LYS A 493 12.50 2.04 -25.12
N THR A 494 11.37 2.63 -24.73
CA THR A 494 11.22 4.09 -24.67
C THR A 494 12.25 4.70 -23.69
N PRO A 495 13.18 5.55 -24.17
CA PRO A 495 14.16 6.19 -23.30
C PRO A 495 13.48 7.07 -22.24
N GLY A 496 14.08 7.16 -21.04
CA GLY A 496 13.62 8.06 -19.99
C GLY A 496 12.42 7.57 -19.16
N VAL A 497 11.79 6.43 -19.51
CA VAL A 497 10.70 5.85 -18.72
C VAL A 497 11.26 5.07 -17.53
N HIS A 498 10.97 5.55 -16.32
CA HIS A 498 11.34 4.91 -15.07
C HIS A 498 10.54 3.61 -14.86
N SER A 499 11.21 2.47 -14.64
CA SER A 499 10.55 1.16 -14.48
C SER A 499 9.61 1.10 -13.29
N GLY A 500 9.92 1.80 -12.19
CA GLY A 500 9.04 1.89 -11.03
C GLY A 500 7.68 2.50 -11.37
N LEU A 501 7.67 3.53 -12.22
CA LEU A 501 6.42 4.14 -12.67
C LEU A 501 5.59 3.17 -13.53
N VAL A 502 6.24 2.37 -14.37
CA VAL A 502 5.55 1.33 -15.15
C VAL A 502 4.99 0.23 -14.24
N THR A 503 5.75 -0.19 -13.22
CA THR A 503 5.28 -1.15 -12.20
C THR A 503 4.02 -0.64 -11.51
N ASP A 504 4.01 0.62 -11.03
CA ASP A 504 2.87 1.24 -10.35
C ASP A 504 1.58 1.14 -11.18
N TYR A 505 1.65 1.52 -12.46
CA TYR A 505 0.49 1.47 -13.36
C TYR A 505 0.08 0.05 -13.72
N SER A 506 1.06 -0.81 -14.08
CA SER A 506 0.77 -2.18 -14.49
C SER A 506 0.07 -3.03 -13.41
N THR A 507 0.27 -2.67 -12.14
CA THR A 507 -0.32 -3.36 -10.98
C THR A 507 -1.72 -2.84 -10.60
N SER A 508 -2.17 -1.77 -11.26
CA SER A 508 -3.38 -1.02 -10.92
C SER A 508 -4.57 -1.25 -11.85
N LEU A 509 -4.50 -2.16 -12.83
CA LEU A 509 -5.58 -2.37 -13.82
C LEU A 509 -5.98 -1.12 -14.64
N LEU A 510 -5.11 -0.10 -14.72
CA LEU A 510 -5.29 1.07 -15.60
C LEU A 510 -4.39 1.02 -16.85
N GLY A 511 -3.60 -0.04 -17.03
CA GLY A 511 -2.72 -0.21 -18.18
C GLY A 511 -1.37 0.47 -18.00
N SER A 512 -0.91 1.18 -19.03
CA SER A 512 0.41 1.84 -19.07
C SER A 512 0.25 3.36 -19.09
N PRO A 513 1.13 4.10 -18.41
CA PRO A 513 1.04 5.56 -18.35
C PRO A 513 1.71 6.24 -19.55
N VAL A 514 2.35 5.47 -20.45
CA VAL A 514 3.24 6.03 -21.47
C VAL A 514 2.45 6.63 -22.62
N LYS A 515 2.10 7.91 -22.48
CA LYS A 515 1.68 8.78 -23.58
C LYS A 515 2.49 10.07 -23.52
N ASN A 516 3.49 10.20 -24.39
CA ASN A 516 4.19 11.48 -24.56
C ASN A 516 3.50 12.27 -25.68
N VAL A 517 3.29 13.56 -25.46
CA VAL A 517 2.56 14.44 -26.38
C VAL A 517 3.42 15.67 -26.64
N SER A 518 3.53 16.09 -27.91
CA SER A 518 4.29 17.29 -28.26
C SER A 518 3.56 18.56 -27.80
N VAL A 519 4.29 19.65 -27.60
CA VAL A 519 3.72 20.94 -27.21
C VAL A 519 2.64 21.44 -28.18
N GLU A 520 2.73 21.09 -29.47
CA GLU A 520 1.76 21.47 -30.51
C GLU A 520 0.42 20.74 -30.39
N ALA A 521 0.40 19.58 -29.74
CA ALA A 521 -0.82 18.81 -29.55
C ALA A 521 -1.62 19.26 -28.31
N LEU A 522 -1.01 20.07 -27.43
CA LEU A 522 -1.69 20.63 -26.27
C LEU A 522 -2.71 21.70 -26.70
N LYS A 523 -3.92 21.59 -26.17
CA LYS A 523 -5.00 22.57 -26.40
C LYS A 523 -5.25 23.33 -25.12
N SER A 524 -5.67 24.59 -25.22
CA SER A 524 -6.06 25.38 -24.05
C SER A 524 -7.43 25.98 -24.23
N ALA A 525 -8.25 25.92 -23.19
CA ALA A 525 -9.48 26.70 -23.09
C ALA A 525 -9.32 27.78 -22.03
N ARG A 526 -10.02 28.90 -22.23
CA ARG A 526 -10.25 29.93 -21.22
C ARG A 526 -11.74 30.00 -20.97
N PRO A 527 -12.25 29.32 -19.94
CA PRO A 527 -13.68 29.06 -19.84
C PRO A 527 -14.57 30.25 -19.45
N VAL A 528 -14.01 31.47 -19.37
CA VAL A 528 -14.60 32.63 -18.66
C VAL A 528 -13.74 33.91 -18.79
N ASP A 529 -14.32 35.05 -18.40
CA ASP A 529 -13.71 36.39 -18.30
C ASP A 529 -12.66 36.55 -17.18
N LEU A 530 -11.89 35.51 -16.85
CA LEU A 530 -10.68 35.61 -16.02
C LEU A 530 -9.45 35.20 -16.84
N LEU A 531 -8.82 36.19 -17.49
CA LEU A 531 -7.76 35.97 -18.47
C LEU A 531 -6.50 35.28 -17.90
N GLN A 532 -6.35 35.26 -16.58
CA GLN A 532 -5.22 34.66 -15.85
C GLN A 532 -5.31 33.13 -15.76
N VAL A 533 -6.47 32.54 -16.07
CA VAL A 533 -6.70 31.10 -15.88
C VAL A 533 -6.76 30.39 -17.22
N TYR A 534 -6.00 29.30 -17.35
CA TYR A 534 -5.99 28.44 -18.53
C TYR A 534 -6.31 27.01 -18.11
N TRP A 535 -7.27 26.40 -18.81
CA TRP A 535 -7.56 24.98 -18.72
C TRP A 535 -6.82 24.28 -19.85
N LEU A 536 -5.67 23.69 -19.52
CA LEU A 536 -4.80 23.05 -20.49
C LEU A 536 -5.20 21.59 -20.65
N ILE A 537 -5.66 21.24 -21.85
CA ILE A 537 -6.10 19.90 -22.23
C ILE A 537 -4.88 19.16 -22.78
N ILE A 538 -4.42 18.14 -22.03
CA ILE A 538 -3.22 17.38 -22.35
C ILE A 538 -3.53 15.98 -22.93
N ASP A 539 -4.72 15.43 -22.62
CA ASP A 539 -5.30 14.26 -23.27
C ASP A 539 -6.82 14.46 -23.40
N ASP A 540 -7.35 14.37 -24.62
CA ASP A 540 -8.78 14.37 -24.93
C ASP A 540 -9.20 13.17 -25.79
N SER A 541 -8.42 12.08 -25.74
CA SER A 541 -8.73 10.85 -26.47
C SER A 541 -10.01 10.15 -25.98
N HIS A 542 -10.50 10.50 -24.80
CA HIS A 542 -11.77 10.08 -24.23
C HIS A 542 -12.29 11.10 -23.20
N ASP A 543 -13.53 10.91 -22.74
CA ASP A 543 -14.21 11.78 -21.78
C ASP A 543 -13.43 11.96 -20.45
N LEU A 544 -12.77 10.91 -19.98
CA LEU A 544 -11.87 10.92 -18.80
C LEU A 544 -10.44 11.40 -19.10
N GLY A 545 -10.17 12.02 -20.25
CA GLY A 545 -8.84 12.53 -20.57
C GLY A 545 -8.37 13.59 -19.57
N PHE A 546 -7.08 13.87 -19.53
CA PHE A 546 -6.42 14.71 -18.51
C PHE A 546 -6.38 16.19 -18.88
N LYS A 547 -6.57 17.04 -17.87
CA LYS A 547 -6.44 18.50 -17.96
C LYS A 547 -5.67 19.04 -16.75
N GLN A 548 -4.98 20.17 -16.94
CA GLN A 548 -4.29 20.88 -15.87
C GLN A 548 -4.79 22.33 -15.80
N LEU A 549 -4.83 22.89 -14.58
CA LEU A 549 -5.09 24.30 -14.38
C LEU A 549 -3.77 25.07 -14.35
N ILE A 550 -3.63 26.07 -15.21
CA ILE A 550 -2.52 27.02 -15.19
C ILE A 550 -3.04 28.37 -14.69
N ILE A 551 -2.44 28.89 -13.63
CA ILE A 551 -2.79 30.19 -13.05
C ILE A 551 -1.62 31.15 -13.27
N GLU A 552 -1.88 32.21 -14.04
CA GLU A 552 -0.92 33.25 -14.36
C GLU A 552 -1.02 34.42 -13.37
N PHE A 553 0.04 34.63 -12.59
CA PHE A 553 0.24 35.81 -11.75
C PHE A 553 1.17 36.80 -12.44
N GLU A 554 1.30 38.01 -11.91
CA GLU A 554 2.14 39.09 -12.48
C GLU A 554 3.57 38.64 -12.80
N THR A 555 4.21 37.90 -11.90
CA THR A 555 5.63 37.50 -12.00
C THR A 555 5.85 36.01 -12.26
N GLU A 556 4.82 35.18 -12.10
CA GLU A 556 4.97 33.74 -12.00
C GLU A 556 3.74 32.95 -12.42
N VAL A 557 3.90 31.63 -12.52
CA VAL A 557 2.85 30.67 -12.88
C VAL A 557 2.78 29.58 -11.82
N ILE A 558 1.54 29.20 -11.49
CA ILE A 558 1.21 27.98 -10.73
C ILE A 558 0.62 26.95 -11.70
N VAL A 559 1.10 25.71 -11.64
CA VAL A 559 0.55 24.56 -12.35
C VAL A 559 -0.16 23.65 -11.36
N CYS A 560 -1.45 23.40 -11.56
CA CYS A 560 -2.23 22.46 -10.75
C CYS A 560 -2.41 21.13 -11.48
N ASP A 561 -2.14 20.05 -10.75
CA ASP A 561 -1.85 18.69 -11.23
C ASP A 561 -0.61 18.57 -12.11
N ALA A 562 0.01 17.39 -12.04
CA ALA A 562 1.19 17.01 -12.80
C ALA A 562 1.19 15.50 -13.10
N PRO A 563 0.29 14.99 -13.96
CA PRO A 563 0.39 13.65 -14.56
C PRO A 563 1.77 13.38 -15.18
N PRO A 564 2.22 12.11 -15.26
CA PRO A 564 3.54 11.76 -15.76
C PRO A 564 3.67 12.01 -17.26
N PHE A 565 4.88 12.28 -17.75
CA PHE A 565 5.24 12.44 -19.18
C PHE A 565 4.79 13.72 -19.89
N TRP A 566 3.87 14.52 -19.35
CA TRP A 566 3.46 15.80 -19.99
C TRP A 566 4.20 17.03 -19.46
N SER A 567 4.93 16.93 -18.34
CA SER A 567 5.53 18.07 -17.64
C SER A 567 6.40 18.96 -18.55
N GLU A 568 7.23 18.36 -19.41
CA GLU A 568 8.11 19.09 -20.31
C GLU A 568 7.32 19.89 -21.36
N ALA A 569 6.35 19.25 -22.03
CA ALA A 569 5.50 19.88 -23.03
C ALA A 569 4.65 21.01 -22.41
N VAL A 570 4.14 20.82 -21.19
CA VAL A 570 3.40 21.85 -20.46
C VAL A 570 4.31 23.04 -20.12
N MET A 571 5.52 22.80 -19.60
CA MET A 571 6.48 23.88 -19.31
C MET A 571 6.88 24.64 -20.57
N GLU A 572 7.07 23.95 -21.70
CA GLU A 572 7.32 24.58 -23.00
C GLU A 572 6.13 25.42 -23.46
N TRP A 573 4.91 24.89 -23.32
CA TRP A 573 3.68 25.62 -23.65
C TRP A 573 3.56 26.91 -22.83
N ILE A 574 3.83 26.85 -21.52
CA ILE A 574 3.81 28.02 -20.63
C ILE A 574 4.86 29.04 -21.07
N LYS A 575 6.08 28.59 -21.38
CA LYS A 575 7.14 29.47 -21.87
C LYS A 575 6.75 30.17 -23.19
N LYS A 576 6.09 29.46 -24.11
CA LYS A 576 5.70 29.98 -25.42
C LYS A 576 4.51 30.94 -25.35
N ASN A 577 3.50 30.64 -24.53
CA ASN A 577 2.22 31.35 -24.53
C ASN A 577 2.09 32.38 -23.40
N ILE A 578 2.73 32.16 -22.26
CA ILE A 578 2.68 33.04 -21.08
C ILE A 578 4.01 33.78 -20.89
N GLY A 579 5.15 33.14 -21.17
CA GLY A 579 6.47 33.76 -21.06
C GLY A 579 6.96 34.00 -19.64
N LYS A 580 6.30 33.41 -18.63
CA LYS A 580 6.64 33.51 -17.20
C LYS A 580 7.20 32.20 -16.67
N LYS A 581 7.90 32.28 -15.54
CA LYS A 581 8.47 31.11 -14.87
C LYS A 581 7.38 30.32 -14.14
N VAL A 582 7.42 29.00 -14.25
CA VAL A 582 6.69 28.11 -13.33
C VAL A 582 7.42 28.12 -11.99
N THR A 583 6.82 28.78 -10.99
CA THR A 583 7.41 28.84 -9.64
C THR A 583 6.79 27.82 -8.71
N TYR A 584 5.54 27.40 -8.95
CA TYR A 584 4.85 26.44 -8.10
C TYR A 584 4.17 25.34 -8.92
N VAL A 585 4.16 24.15 -8.33
CA VAL A 585 3.36 23.01 -8.77
C VAL A 585 2.52 22.52 -7.59
N THR A 586 1.29 22.12 -7.83
CA THR A 586 0.37 21.68 -6.77
C THR A 586 -0.47 20.51 -7.28
N PRO A 587 -0.09 19.26 -6.94
CA PRO A 587 -0.93 18.11 -7.24
C PRO A 587 -2.19 18.18 -6.36
N THR A 588 -3.33 17.83 -6.92
CA THR A 588 -4.60 17.68 -6.18
C THR A 588 -4.44 16.64 -5.09
N HIS A 589 -3.76 15.53 -5.38
CA HIS A 589 -3.44 14.45 -4.44
C HIS A 589 -2.30 13.56 -4.96
N HIS A 590 -1.86 12.62 -4.13
CA HIS A 590 -0.67 11.81 -4.40
C HIS A 590 -0.82 10.67 -5.41
N HIS A 591 -2.01 10.39 -5.96
CA HIS A 591 -2.17 9.34 -6.97
C HIS A 591 -1.32 9.65 -8.21
N ARG A 592 -0.74 8.61 -8.85
CA ARG A 592 0.34 8.78 -9.86
C ARG A 592 -0.12 9.44 -11.15
N ASP A 593 -1.38 9.29 -11.49
CA ASP A 593 -2.06 9.99 -12.57
C ASP A 593 -2.26 11.48 -12.32
N HIS A 594 -2.09 11.97 -11.10
CA HIS A 594 -2.10 13.41 -10.77
C HIS A 594 -0.72 13.93 -10.35
N SER A 595 0.17 13.04 -9.91
CA SER A 595 1.45 13.39 -9.27
C SER A 595 2.71 12.97 -10.03
N GLY A 596 2.59 12.11 -11.04
CA GLY A 596 3.73 11.39 -11.63
C GLY A 596 4.81 12.29 -12.24
N GLY A 597 4.45 13.50 -12.67
CA GLY A 597 5.32 14.51 -13.26
C GLY A 597 5.85 15.56 -12.27
N VAL A 598 5.45 15.55 -10.99
CA VAL A 598 5.86 16.56 -9.99
C VAL A 598 7.38 16.70 -9.88
N ALA A 599 8.11 15.58 -9.95
CA ALA A 599 9.57 15.57 -9.86
C ALA A 599 10.23 16.39 -11.00
N ASP A 600 9.59 16.51 -12.15
CA ASP A 600 10.10 17.29 -13.28
C ASP A 600 9.99 18.79 -13.03
N TYR A 601 8.88 19.24 -12.45
CA TYR A 601 8.69 20.64 -12.05
C TYR A 601 9.64 21.03 -10.91
N VAL A 602 9.87 20.15 -9.94
CA VAL A 602 10.87 20.36 -8.87
C VAL A 602 12.27 20.52 -9.47
N ARG A 603 12.63 19.67 -10.42
CA ARG A 603 13.92 19.76 -11.14
C ARG A 603 14.06 21.07 -11.93
N ALA A 604 12.95 21.60 -12.45
CA ALA A 604 12.89 22.93 -13.08
C ALA A 604 12.90 24.10 -12.07
N GLY A 605 12.93 23.81 -10.76
CA GLY A 605 13.03 24.80 -9.69
C GLY A 605 11.70 25.33 -9.18
N ALA A 606 10.59 24.62 -9.43
CA ALA A 606 9.29 24.92 -8.82
C ALA A 606 9.21 24.36 -7.39
N LYS A 607 8.47 25.05 -6.52
CA LYS A 607 8.12 24.60 -5.17
C LYS A 607 6.77 23.89 -5.18
N LEU A 608 6.57 22.94 -4.28
CA LEU A 608 5.28 22.28 -4.09
C LEU A 608 4.39 23.10 -3.15
N ILE A 609 3.12 23.28 -3.52
CA ILE A 609 2.08 23.73 -2.60
C ILE A 609 1.26 22.50 -2.21
N ILE A 610 1.35 22.09 -0.94
CA ILE A 610 0.78 20.83 -0.42
C ILE A 610 0.24 20.99 1.01
N PRO A 611 -0.68 20.13 1.46
CA PRO A 611 -1.04 20.04 2.87
C PRO A 611 0.18 19.67 3.73
N GLU A 612 0.29 20.25 4.94
CA GLU A 612 1.41 19.99 5.86
C GLU A 612 1.54 18.50 6.22
N MET A 613 0.42 17.77 6.25
CA MET A 613 0.40 16.35 6.54
C MET A 613 1.09 15.48 5.47
N ALA A 614 1.29 16.02 4.26
CA ALA A 614 1.90 15.32 3.14
C ALA A 614 3.42 15.58 3.02
N GLU A 615 4.01 16.43 3.87
CA GLU A 615 5.41 16.86 3.73
C GLU A 615 6.42 15.70 3.77
N ASP A 616 6.28 14.72 4.68
CA ASP A 616 7.19 13.54 4.76
C ASP A 616 7.15 12.72 3.46
N TYR A 617 5.97 12.59 2.85
CA TYR A 617 5.81 11.88 1.58
C TYR A 617 6.52 12.60 0.44
N TRP A 618 6.30 13.89 0.28
CA TRP A 618 6.90 14.65 -0.83
C TRP A 618 8.38 14.94 -0.63
N SER A 619 8.90 14.83 0.59
CA SER A 619 10.33 14.96 0.93
C SER A 619 11.22 13.90 0.29
N SER A 620 10.64 12.82 -0.25
CA SER A 620 11.41 11.81 -0.99
C SER A 620 11.90 12.30 -2.35
N ILE A 621 11.32 13.37 -2.91
CA ILE A 621 11.77 13.96 -4.17
C ILE A 621 13.01 14.82 -3.90
N PRO A 622 14.17 14.51 -4.52
CA PRO A 622 15.40 15.28 -4.29
C PRO A 622 15.24 16.77 -4.65
N GLY A 623 15.56 17.64 -3.70
CA GLY A 623 15.52 19.09 -3.89
C GLY A 623 14.12 19.73 -3.79
N ALA A 624 13.10 18.96 -3.40
CA ALA A 624 11.77 19.49 -3.17
C ALA A 624 11.78 20.57 -2.06
N GLN A 625 11.01 21.63 -2.31
CA GLN A 625 10.77 22.72 -1.37
C GLN A 625 9.26 22.93 -1.28
N PHE A 626 8.78 23.24 -0.08
CA PHE A 626 7.35 23.22 0.21
C PHE A 626 6.84 24.60 0.62
N ILE A 627 5.61 24.89 0.18
CA ILE A 627 4.69 25.81 0.82
C ILE A 627 3.59 24.93 1.39
N THR A 628 3.53 24.84 2.72
CA THR A 628 2.57 23.98 3.42
C THR A 628 1.38 24.78 3.94
N PHE A 629 0.24 24.10 4.04
CA PHE A 629 -0.99 24.65 4.59
C PHE A 629 -1.81 23.58 5.31
N ASN A 630 -2.84 23.98 6.04
CA ASN A 630 -3.72 23.04 6.73
C ASN A 630 -5.18 23.49 6.70
N GLN A 631 -6.06 22.68 7.29
CA GLN A 631 -7.50 22.89 7.22
C GLN A 631 -7.94 24.26 7.72
N THR A 632 -7.28 24.77 8.77
CA THR A 632 -7.64 26.06 9.39
C THR A 632 -6.92 27.25 8.76
N HIS A 633 -5.76 27.02 8.13
CA HIS A 633 -4.92 28.03 7.51
C HIS A 633 -4.64 27.62 6.06
N PRO A 634 -5.59 27.85 5.13
CA PRO A 634 -5.37 27.58 3.71
C PRO A 634 -4.27 28.49 3.18
N TYR A 635 -3.50 28.02 2.21
CA TYR A 635 -2.54 28.89 1.54
C TYR A 635 -3.28 29.78 0.53
N VAL A 636 -2.95 31.06 0.54
CA VAL A 636 -3.52 32.05 -0.38
C VAL A 636 -2.40 32.71 -1.15
N HIS A 637 -2.41 32.54 -2.47
CA HIS A 637 -1.49 33.20 -3.38
C HIS A 637 -2.24 34.24 -4.20
N ARG A 638 -1.74 35.48 -4.26
CA ARG A 638 -2.48 36.61 -4.85
C ARG A 638 -1.57 37.72 -5.36
N ASP A 639 -2.00 38.38 -6.42
CA ASP A 639 -1.40 39.63 -6.94
C ASP A 639 -2.48 40.74 -7.04
N ASN A 640 -2.35 41.71 -7.94
CA ASN A 640 -3.36 42.78 -8.08
C ASN A 640 -4.57 42.38 -8.92
N LYS A 641 -4.56 41.22 -9.59
CA LYS A 641 -5.57 40.78 -10.56
C LYS A 641 -6.32 39.55 -10.08
N VAL A 642 -5.63 38.57 -9.51
CA VAL A 642 -6.16 37.24 -9.20
C VAL A 642 -5.73 36.79 -7.81
N GLN A 643 -6.53 35.91 -7.20
CA GLN A 643 -6.17 35.16 -6.01
C GLN A 643 -6.55 33.69 -6.15
N ALA A 644 -5.71 32.81 -5.62
CA ALA A 644 -5.90 31.37 -5.54
C ALA A 644 -5.81 30.90 -4.09
N TRP A 645 -6.80 30.13 -3.67
CA TRP A 645 -6.94 29.55 -2.34
C TRP A 645 -6.77 28.03 -2.45
N PHE A 646 -5.78 27.51 -1.74
CA PHE A 646 -5.47 26.08 -1.68
C PHE A 646 -6.09 25.50 -0.42
N ASN A 647 -7.04 24.58 -0.60
CA ASN A 647 -7.91 24.11 0.47
C ASN A 647 -7.72 22.61 0.69
N TRP A 648 -7.70 22.21 1.95
CA TRP A 648 -7.59 20.83 2.41
C TRP A 648 -8.45 20.65 3.66
N ALA A 649 -8.91 19.43 3.90
CA ALA A 649 -9.62 19.04 5.13
C ALA A 649 -9.16 17.65 5.57
N ASP A 650 -9.14 17.38 6.87
CA ASP A 650 -8.72 16.09 7.42
C ASP A 650 -9.58 14.92 6.92
N GLN A 651 -10.87 15.18 6.71
CA GLN A 651 -11.82 14.22 6.11
C GLN A 651 -12.00 14.51 4.62
N ALA A 652 -10.88 14.55 3.89
CA ALA A 652 -10.90 14.80 2.46
C ALA A 652 -11.71 13.72 1.70
N PRO A 653 -12.45 14.08 0.65
CA PRO A 653 -13.42 13.21 -0.03
C PRO A 653 -12.80 12.07 -0.86
N HIS A 654 -11.52 12.16 -1.22
CA HIS A 654 -10.84 11.16 -2.05
C HIS A 654 -9.64 10.57 -1.30
N ALA A 655 -8.44 11.13 -1.45
CA ALA A 655 -7.24 10.68 -0.74
C ALA A 655 -6.94 11.52 0.51
N ALA A 656 -6.09 11.02 1.41
CA ALA A 656 -5.74 11.71 2.66
C ALA A 656 -5.15 13.13 2.45
N ASP A 657 -4.43 13.34 1.36
CA ASP A 657 -3.84 14.62 0.99
C ASP A 657 -4.64 15.38 -0.06
N TRP A 658 -5.89 14.96 -0.33
CA TRP A 658 -6.67 15.53 -1.42
C TRP A 658 -7.05 17.00 -1.17
N THR A 659 -6.85 17.82 -2.20
CA THR A 659 -7.04 19.26 -2.17
C THR A 659 -7.88 19.73 -3.35
N TYR A 660 -8.48 20.90 -3.18
CA TYR A 660 -9.05 21.66 -4.29
C TYR A 660 -8.57 23.12 -4.24
N VAL A 661 -8.55 23.75 -5.40
CA VAL A 661 -8.07 25.13 -5.56
C VAL A 661 -9.23 26.02 -5.98
N MET A 662 -9.56 27.04 -5.18
CA MET A 662 -10.49 28.08 -5.59
C MET A 662 -9.73 29.26 -6.18
N VAL A 663 -10.15 29.75 -7.35
CA VAL A 663 -9.55 30.90 -8.04
C VAL A 663 -10.61 31.93 -8.34
N THR A 664 -10.31 33.20 -8.08
CA THR A 664 -11.18 34.32 -8.40
C THR A 664 -10.35 35.59 -8.59
N GLU A 665 -10.98 36.68 -9.00
CA GLU A 665 -10.29 37.97 -9.10
C GLU A 665 -9.82 38.47 -7.71
N ARG A 666 -8.92 39.46 -7.70
CA ARG A 666 -8.29 39.93 -6.46
C ARG A 666 -9.30 40.44 -5.42
N CYS A 667 -10.40 41.04 -5.86
CA CYS A 667 -11.43 41.60 -5.01
C CYS A 667 -12.81 41.29 -5.60
N PRO A 668 -13.34 40.06 -5.41
CA PRO A 668 -14.60 39.68 -6.03
C PRO A 668 -15.79 40.38 -5.38
N ASP A 669 -16.79 40.73 -6.18
CA ASP A 669 -18.13 41.07 -5.78
C ASP A 669 -19.12 39.92 -6.11
N LYS A 670 -20.41 40.15 -5.94
CA LYS A 670 -21.47 39.15 -6.13
C LYS A 670 -21.59 38.63 -7.58
N ASP A 671 -21.11 39.40 -8.56
CA ASP A 671 -21.22 39.11 -10.00
C ASP A 671 -19.88 38.53 -10.53
N SER A 672 -18.84 38.51 -9.70
CA SER A 672 -17.54 37.93 -10.00
C SER A 672 -17.60 36.44 -10.27
N SER A 673 -16.78 35.99 -11.22
CA SER A 673 -16.64 34.58 -11.49
C SER A 673 -15.73 33.88 -10.47
N ILE A 674 -16.12 32.67 -10.09
CA ILE A 674 -15.40 31.83 -9.12
C ILE A 674 -15.16 30.48 -9.77
N PHE A 675 -13.92 30.01 -9.69
CA PHE A 675 -13.48 28.78 -10.29
C PHE A 675 -13.00 27.85 -9.20
N VAL A 676 -13.29 26.57 -9.37
CA VAL A 676 -12.71 25.53 -8.54
C VAL A 676 -12.08 24.48 -9.43
N PHE A 677 -10.83 24.15 -9.14
CA PHE A 677 -10.13 23.03 -9.72
C PHE A 677 -10.01 21.89 -8.72
N GLU A 678 -10.36 20.71 -9.17
CA GLU A 678 -10.43 19.48 -8.38
C GLU A 678 -10.26 18.24 -9.28
N ALA A 679 -10.05 17.09 -8.67
CA ALA A 679 -9.99 15.80 -9.34
C ALA A 679 -10.72 14.72 -8.53
N ASP A 680 -11.31 13.75 -9.21
CA ASP A 680 -11.79 12.47 -8.65
C ASP A 680 -12.85 12.52 -7.53
N THR A 681 -13.39 13.68 -7.17
CA THR A 681 -14.58 13.72 -6.27
C THR A 681 -15.88 13.50 -7.03
N TRP A 682 -15.86 13.92 -8.29
CA TRP A 682 -16.87 13.67 -9.30
C TRP A 682 -16.29 14.00 -10.67
N GLU A 683 -16.56 13.18 -11.68
CA GLU A 683 -16.09 13.45 -13.04
C GLU A 683 -17.04 14.46 -13.70
N ALA A 684 -16.84 15.73 -13.34
CA ALA A 684 -17.76 16.81 -13.68
C ALA A 684 -18.08 16.83 -15.19
N GLY A 685 -19.35 17.06 -15.52
CA GLY A 685 -19.82 17.07 -16.91
C GLY A 685 -19.93 15.69 -17.60
N LEU A 686 -19.65 14.58 -16.90
CA LEU A 686 -19.95 13.23 -17.39
C LEU A 686 -21.35 12.75 -16.97
N SER A 687 -21.75 11.56 -17.46
CA SER A 687 -23.02 10.95 -17.10
C SER A 687 -23.11 10.71 -15.59
N VAL A 688 -24.25 11.04 -15.00
CA VAL A 688 -24.56 10.81 -13.58
C VAL A 688 -24.43 9.33 -13.21
N ASP A 689 -24.67 8.43 -14.16
CA ASP A 689 -24.59 6.99 -13.97
C ASP A 689 -23.15 6.48 -13.74
N LEU A 690 -22.14 7.31 -14.04
CA LEU A 690 -20.71 7.00 -13.85
C LEU A 690 -20.13 7.58 -12.56
N GLY A 691 -20.78 8.57 -11.96
CA GLY A 691 -20.20 9.35 -10.88
C GLY A 691 -20.43 8.77 -9.48
N ASN A 692 -19.41 8.84 -8.62
CA ASN A 692 -19.51 8.40 -7.23
C ASN A 692 -20.30 9.41 -6.37
N GLN A 693 -21.60 9.16 -6.22
CA GLN A 693 -22.50 10.04 -5.46
C GLN A 693 -22.11 10.19 -3.97
N GLN A 694 -21.37 9.24 -3.40
CA GLN A 694 -20.88 9.36 -2.02
C GLN A 694 -19.80 10.44 -1.92
N GLN A 695 -18.79 10.40 -2.79
CA GLN A 695 -17.69 11.38 -2.80
C GLN A 695 -18.18 12.77 -3.18
N MET A 696 -19.06 12.85 -4.18
CA MET A 696 -19.84 14.04 -4.53
C MET A 696 -20.44 14.72 -3.29
N ARG A 697 -21.13 13.93 -2.44
CA ARG A 697 -21.79 14.44 -1.24
C ARG A 697 -20.80 14.86 -0.16
N GLN A 698 -19.72 14.10 0.04
CA GLN A 698 -18.66 14.44 1.00
C GLN A 698 -17.96 15.75 0.62
N TRP A 699 -17.72 15.97 -0.67
CA TRP A 699 -17.17 17.24 -1.12
C TRP A 699 -18.16 18.39 -0.91
N LEU A 700 -19.46 18.20 -1.18
CA LEU A 700 -20.48 19.20 -0.85
C LEU A 700 -20.55 19.54 0.64
N ASP A 701 -20.36 18.57 1.54
CA ASP A 701 -20.25 18.82 2.99
C ASP A 701 -19.07 19.76 3.30
N GLN A 702 -17.92 19.57 2.64
CA GLN A 702 -16.76 20.47 2.75
C GLN A 702 -17.05 21.86 2.15
N LEU A 703 -17.61 21.92 0.95
CA LEU A 703 -17.93 23.19 0.28
C LEU A 703 -18.97 24.02 1.04
N LEU A 704 -19.90 23.36 1.75
CA LEU A 704 -20.87 24.00 2.63
C LEU A 704 -20.18 24.75 3.77
N GLU A 705 -19.15 24.16 4.38
CA GLU A 705 -18.36 24.81 5.44
C GLU A 705 -17.52 25.98 4.91
N ASP A 706 -16.98 25.82 3.70
CA ASP A 706 -16.17 26.84 3.02
C ASP A 706 -17.03 28.00 2.48
N GLY A 707 -18.30 27.73 2.16
CA GLY A 707 -19.28 28.73 1.73
C GLY A 707 -19.19 29.10 0.25
N LEU A 708 -18.92 28.14 -0.64
CA LEU A 708 -18.84 28.41 -2.08
C LEU A 708 -20.22 28.75 -2.69
N PRO A 709 -20.35 29.82 -3.49
CA PRO A 709 -21.57 30.13 -4.22
C PRO A 709 -21.98 29.05 -5.23
N ARG A 710 -23.28 28.89 -5.46
CA ARG A 710 -23.83 27.93 -6.44
C ARG A 710 -23.38 28.20 -7.88
N SER A 711 -23.11 29.46 -8.20
CA SER A 711 -22.62 29.92 -9.50
C SER A 711 -21.15 29.57 -9.78
N THR A 712 -20.46 28.93 -8.83
CA THR A 712 -19.07 28.49 -9.00
C THR A 712 -18.94 27.56 -10.20
N THR A 713 -17.95 27.82 -11.04
CA THR A 713 -17.59 26.96 -12.18
C THR A 713 -16.54 25.95 -11.74
N VAL A 714 -16.85 24.66 -11.88
CA VAL A 714 -15.91 23.56 -11.62
C VAL A 714 -15.14 23.24 -12.89
N MET A 715 -13.83 23.17 -12.76
CA MET A 715 -12.86 22.87 -13.80
C MET A 715 -12.12 21.60 -13.38
N PRO A 716 -12.58 20.40 -13.76
CA PRO A 716 -11.99 19.18 -13.25
C PRO A 716 -10.74 18.78 -14.04
N THR A 717 -9.91 17.92 -13.46
CA THR A 717 -8.85 17.19 -14.18
C THR A 717 -9.45 16.18 -15.17
N HIS A 718 -10.53 15.50 -14.78
CA HIS A 718 -11.27 14.51 -15.59
C HIS A 718 -12.68 15.02 -15.91
N GLY A 719 -13.14 14.85 -17.15
CA GLY A 719 -14.45 15.33 -17.60
C GLY A 719 -14.41 16.73 -18.23
N TRP A 720 -15.49 17.49 -18.02
CA TRP A 720 -15.81 18.77 -18.66
C TRP A 720 -16.16 19.85 -17.64
N ILE A 721 -15.96 21.10 -18.04
CA ILE A 721 -16.28 22.26 -17.22
C ILE A 721 -17.78 22.34 -16.98
N THR A 722 -18.19 22.53 -15.72
CA THR A 722 -19.60 22.51 -15.34
C THR A 722 -19.88 23.40 -14.12
N PRO A 723 -21.08 23.98 -13.98
CA PRO A 723 -21.44 24.68 -12.74
C PRO A 723 -21.58 23.73 -11.55
N LEU A 724 -21.18 24.20 -10.36
CA LEU A 724 -21.37 23.51 -9.08
C LEU A 724 -22.85 23.15 -8.83
N GLU A 725 -23.78 23.97 -9.35
CA GLU A 725 -25.21 23.67 -9.31
C GLU A 725 -25.58 22.30 -9.90
N GLN A 726 -24.82 21.80 -10.88
CA GLN A 726 -25.03 20.45 -11.39
C GLN A 726 -24.79 19.40 -10.30
N LEU A 727 -23.72 19.53 -9.49
CA LEU A 727 -23.41 18.62 -8.37
C LEU A 727 -24.55 18.58 -7.35
N ILE A 728 -25.01 19.79 -7.00
CA ILE A 728 -26.09 19.99 -6.03
C ILE A 728 -27.37 19.33 -6.53
N ASN A 729 -27.68 19.47 -7.82
CA ASN A 729 -28.88 18.90 -8.42
C ASN A 729 -28.79 17.36 -8.54
N ILE A 730 -27.63 16.81 -8.91
CA ILE A 730 -27.39 15.37 -8.99
C ILE A 730 -27.64 14.69 -7.64
N THR A 731 -27.12 15.29 -6.58
CA THR A 731 -27.16 14.72 -5.22
C THR A 731 -28.43 15.09 -4.44
N ALA A 732 -29.28 15.97 -5.00
CA ALA A 732 -30.38 16.62 -4.31
C ALA A 732 -29.97 17.21 -2.95
N TYR A 733 -28.73 17.70 -2.85
CA TYR A 733 -28.17 18.16 -1.59
C TYR A 733 -28.75 19.52 -1.17
N PRO A 734 -29.20 19.69 0.08
CA PRO A 734 -29.74 20.96 0.56
C PRO A 734 -28.62 22.00 0.74
N TYR A 735 -28.30 22.73 -0.32
CA TYR A 735 -27.19 23.67 -0.36
C TYR A 735 -27.67 25.15 -0.35
N PRO A 736 -27.22 26.02 0.57
CA PRO A 736 -27.62 27.42 0.60
C PRO A 736 -27.15 28.23 -0.61
N ASN A 737 -27.76 29.41 -0.83
CA ASN A 737 -27.23 30.40 -1.77
C ASN A 737 -26.18 31.26 -1.05
N PHE A 738 -24.91 30.87 -1.14
CA PHE A 738 -23.82 31.66 -0.60
C PHE A 738 -23.48 32.87 -1.47
N ASP A 739 -22.96 33.91 -0.81
CA ASP A 739 -22.35 35.09 -1.40
C ASP A 739 -20.84 35.00 -1.15
N ILE A 740 -20.03 35.27 -2.16
CA ILE A 740 -18.56 35.21 -2.09
C ILE A 740 -18.00 36.15 -1.03
N GLY A 741 -18.72 37.21 -0.67
CA GLY A 741 -18.37 38.08 0.46
C GLY A 741 -18.39 37.39 1.84
N ARG A 742 -18.85 36.13 1.94
CA ARG A 742 -18.93 35.34 3.18
C ARG A 742 -18.04 34.08 3.18
N TRP A 743 -17.06 34.01 2.29
CA TRP A 743 -16.07 32.92 2.23
C TRP A 743 -15.48 32.56 3.61
N ARG A 744 -15.42 31.27 3.97
CA ARG A 744 -14.87 30.72 5.23
C ARG A 744 -15.17 31.55 6.49
N LYS A 745 -16.44 31.65 6.86
CA LYS A 745 -16.90 32.40 8.06
C LYS A 745 -16.56 33.90 8.02
N GLY A 746 -16.51 34.50 6.82
CA GLY A 746 -16.26 35.93 6.64
C GLY A 746 -14.78 36.30 6.49
N ALA A 747 -13.94 35.38 6.01
CA ALA A 747 -12.61 35.70 5.54
C ALA A 747 -12.70 36.78 4.46
N ALA A 748 -12.07 37.94 4.72
CA ALA A 748 -12.08 39.04 3.77
C ALA A 748 -11.24 38.67 2.54
N LEU A 749 -11.90 38.48 1.40
CA LEU A 749 -11.24 38.30 0.10
C LEU A 749 -10.60 39.60 -0.42
N CYS A 750 -11.06 40.74 0.12
CA CYS A 750 -10.59 42.10 -0.19
C CYS A 750 -9.99 42.73 1.08
N ASP A 751 -8.82 43.35 0.99
CA ASP A 751 -8.29 44.15 2.11
C ASP A 751 -9.09 45.46 2.21
N GLU A 752 -9.83 45.70 3.31
CA GLU A 752 -10.64 46.93 3.53
C GLU A 752 -9.81 48.24 3.59
N SER A 753 -8.48 48.17 3.50
CA SER A 753 -7.59 49.33 3.67
C SER A 753 -7.35 50.17 2.40
N SER A 754 -7.79 49.74 1.22
CA SER A 754 -7.58 50.50 -0.03
C SER A 754 -8.77 51.36 -0.46
N THR A 755 -9.97 51.15 0.10
CA THR A 755 -11.20 51.85 -0.30
C THR A 755 -11.53 53.11 0.52
N LYS A 756 -10.73 53.46 1.55
CA LYS A 756 -10.96 54.64 2.40
C LYS A 756 -10.13 55.89 2.06
N LYS A 757 -9.39 55.94 0.94
CA LYS A 757 -8.54 57.09 0.59
C LYS A 757 -9.09 58.08 -0.45
N HIS A 758 -10.35 57.97 -0.88
CA HIS A 758 -10.91 58.91 -1.87
C HIS A 758 -12.32 59.44 -1.56
N LYS A 759 -12.68 59.55 -0.28
CA LYS A 759 -13.77 60.47 0.13
C LYS A 759 -13.30 61.24 1.36
N ASP A 760 -13.29 62.56 1.21
CA ASP A 760 -12.89 63.60 2.16
C ASP A 760 -11.40 63.99 2.12
N ASP A 761 -11.03 64.69 1.04
CA ASP A 761 -10.35 66.01 1.07
C ASP A 761 -10.52 66.73 -0.27
#